data_AF-A0A2D6Q560-F1
#
_entry.id   AF-A0A2D6Q560-F1
#
_cell.length_a   1.000
_cell.length_b   1.000
_cell.length_c   1.000
_cell.angle_alpha   90.00
_cell.angle_beta   90.00
_cell.angle_gamma   90.00
#
_symmetry.space_group_name_H-M   'P 1'
#
loop_
_entity.id
_entity.type
_entity.pdbx_description
1 polymer ?
#
loop_
_entity_poly.entity_id
_entity_poly.type
_entity_poly.pdbx_seq_one_letter_code
_entity_poly.pdbx_strand_id
1 'polypeptide(L)'
;MQESSIWTEKYRPQTFEDIKGQDQIVSKIKAFVEQGSMPHLLFSGPAGVGKTTLAMVIAKQLFKDNWQQNFLELNASDERGIDVVRVKVKDFARTKALGNVPFKIIYLDESDALTREAQQALRRTMENYTRTCRFILSCVTPDTKILLSHEREVMIKDFVDQYEHNTQQIHVQNVSADRKSTKNDVVLAAVKLPASSIGKKVLEITTMTGRKLKLTDDHKLLTTNGWKEAGNITKEDKLLIYPNLEGTPVEDNPKKIINLTEFIEFLSQTEEKDGLDTITNASAYKNLQSKEKDKILQRIKELKNAIKDNKGLTKQEFKIYSIIKEHRELSMKQLQELMDLTRMGMNYHLPSLERKGYIKRIVNKNVHSFVVSSLEPVALRNDKDIKKQIEQEFNLTMSYTAVRKSHHNLQRGRIDRVLGELTRKGLIDITYNDIEKVGALARLCGFMLGDGHLTRNSIRLHFSGNKQALEEVQKDLDILGYTNYSKIQSVTLKNELSGRKFVGISTSFTLDSKALSLLIQYLGIPTGDKTITPYNVPHFINNGTKFVKREFLRALFGCDADKPKWKKMNFNALSLRQNKAAHLGKEMLHYYDQLTFLFEDFGIATYVNIQDKGEMRQRDNVKVLTFNLNIRPNNQNLFKYFSRVGYAYEKYKDQLVRLSAEYLRHKLHVISTWQMKSQLIINEVQQGNSLRKTAKKYHVTSDFVANQIRGKEVHLPRNQFIGVDEWKKKHQFNQLLFINEISEIKEINEDIVMDITCQQDHNFITNGLVSHNCNYSSKILEPIQSRCAVFKFRPLEKENIIEVINTVASRENLIIDDQTKSALYEVSNGDCRRLENVMQSCSVINKTLTPELIYSMASVAKPKEVNDILTTAVNQNFLSARKKLLDLMLNYGLSGLDIIKQIQKEIWNLQITDRKKVQLADKCGEIEFRLVEGSDEYVQLESFLAHTQLIGE
;
A
#
# COMPACT_ATOMS: atom_id res chain seq x y z
N MET A 1 8.15 -60.32 9.84
CA MET A 1 8.26 -58.85 9.97
C MET A 1 6.88 -58.28 9.75
N GLN A 2 6.42 -57.31 10.55
CA GLN A 2 5.19 -56.58 10.22
C GLN A 2 5.53 -55.51 9.17
N GLU A 3 4.69 -55.33 8.17
CA GLU A 3 4.86 -54.28 7.16
C GLU A 3 4.59 -52.91 7.81
N SER A 4 5.57 -52.01 7.76
CA SER A 4 5.43 -50.65 8.29
C SER A 4 4.67 -49.74 7.31
N SER A 5 3.41 -50.08 7.03
CA SER A 5 2.52 -49.28 6.19
C SER A 5 2.24 -47.91 6.83
N ILE A 6 2.40 -46.84 6.05
CA ILE A 6 2.03 -45.47 6.47
C ILE A 6 0.51 -45.43 6.73
N TRP A 7 0.10 -44.80 7.83
CA TRP A 7 -1.29 -44.82 8.28
C TRP A 7 -2.24 -44.19 7.25
N THR A 8 -1.79 -43.15 6.55
CA THR A 8 -2.54 -42.47 5.47
C THR A 8 -2.95 -43.35 4.29
N GLU A 9 -2.35 -44.55 4.17
CA GLU A 9 -2.78 -45.57 3.20
C GLU A 9 -3.54 -46.72 3.88
N LYS A 10 -3.12 -47.11 5.10
CA LYS A 10 -3.76 -48.15 5.91
C LYS A 10 -5.20 -47.81 6.33
N TYR A 11 -5.47 -46.53 6.59
CA TYR A 11 -6.78 -46.02 7.03
C TYR A 11 -7.53 -45.24 5.95
N ARG A 12 -6.94 -45.10 4.75
CA ARG A 12 -7.61 -44.50 3.58
C ARG A 12 -8.98 -45.17 3.35
N PRO A 13 -10.11 -44.43 3.36
CA PRO A 13 -11.45 -44.96 3.10
C PRO A 13 -11.55 -45.88 1.86
N GLN A 14 -12.36 -46.94 1.97
CA GLN A 14 -12.51 -47.99 0.95
C GLN A 14 -13.93 -48.03 0.35
N THR A 15 -14.95 -47.67 1.13
CA THR A 15 -16.34 -47.48 0.68
C THR A 15 -16.79 -46.02 0.81
N PHE A 16 -18.03 -45.71 0.40
CA PHE A 16 -18.59 -44.36 0.56
C PHE A 16 -18.90 -44.03 2.02
N GLU A 17 -19.25 -45.05 2.81
CA GLU A 17 -19.62 -44.98 4.22
C GLU A 17 -18.41 -44.73 5.14
N ASP A 18 -17.21 -45.10 4.68
CA ASP A 18 -15.94 -44.78 5.33
C ASP A 18 -15.57 -43.28 5.23
N ILE A 19 -16.13 -42.54 4.25
CA ILE A 19 -15.78 -41.13 4.00
C ILE A 19 -16.60 -40.22 4.92
N LYS A 20 -15.91 -39.37 5.70
CA LYS A 20 -16.52 -38.48 6.69
C LYS A 20 -16.62 -37.03 6.19
N GLY A 21 -17.60 -36.29 6.72
CA GLY A 21 -17.74 -34.83 6.59
C GLY A 21 -17.96 -34.26 5.19
N GLN A 22 -18.31 -35.09 4.19
CA GLN A 22 -18.53 -34.66 2.81
C GLN A 22 -19.89 -35.18 2.28
N ASP A 23 -20.86 -35.40 3.16
CA ASP A 23 -22.05 -36.24 2.93
C ASP A 23 -22.88 -35.82 1.71
N GLN A 24 -23.01 -34.51 1.47
CA GLN A 24 -23.72 -33.98 0.29
C GLN A 24 -22.99 -34.24 -1.04
N ILE A 25 -21.66 -34.40 -1.01
CA ILE A 25 -20.82 -34.76 -2.15
C ILE A 25 -20.90 -36.28 -2.34
N VAL A 26 -20.68 -37.04 -1.26
CA VAL A 26 -20.73 -38.51 -1.22
C VAL A 26 -22.08 -39.04 -1.70
N SER A 27 -23.20 -38.53 -1.17
CA SER A 27 -24.55 -38.95 -1.55
C SER A 27 -24.84 -38.79 -3.05
N LYS A 28 -24.50 -37.62 -3.63
CA LYS A 28 -24.71 -37.35 -5.06
C LYS A 28 -23.85 -38.24 -5.95
N ILE A 29 -22.63 -38.52 -5.53
CA ILE A 29 -21.68 -39.36 -6.28
C ILE A 29 -22.04 -40.85 -6.16
N LYS A 30 -22.48 -41.29 -4.98
CA LYS A 30 -22.99 -42.66 -4.76
C LYS A 30 -24.18 -42.96 -5.68
N ALA A 31 -25.12 -42.02 -5.83
CA ALA A 31 -26.23 -42.16 -6.77
C ALA A 31 -25.79 -42.34 -8.24
N PHE A 32 -24.75 -41.63 -8.70
CA PHE A 32 -24.17 -41.84 -10.04
C PHE A 32 -23.51 -43.23 -10.19
N VAL A 33 -22.89 -43.74 -9.12
CA VAL A 33 -22.25 -45.06 -9.11
C VAL A 33 -23.28 -46.19 -9.11
N GLU A 34 -24.34 -46.08 -8.30
CA GLU A 34 -25.45 -47.03 -8.26
C GLU A 34 -26.21 -47.11 -9.59
N GLN A 35 -26.33 -45.99 -10.30
CA GLN A 35 -26.90 -45.94 -11.66
C GLN A 35 -25.95 -46.47 -12.76
N GLY A 36 -24.70 -46.81 -12.42
CA GLY A 36 -23.67 -47.18 -13.39
C GLY A 36 -23.34 -46.08 -14.41
N SER A 37 -23.72 -44.83 -14.12
CA SER A 37 -23.77 -43.72 -15.07
C SER A 37 -23.39 -42.42 -14.38
N MET A 38 -22.16 -41.97 -14.63
CA MET A 38 -21.54 -40.81 -14.00
C MET A 38 -21.13 -39.79 -15.08
N PRO A 39 -21.21 -38.47 -14.83
CA PRO A 39 -20.57 -37.46 -15.67
C PRO A 39 -19.05 -37.47 -15.48
N HIS A 40 -18.31 -36.60 -16.18
CA HIS A 40 -16.98 -36.21 -15.69
C HIS A 40 -17.15 -35.38 -14.42
N LEU A 41 -16.15 -35.37 -13.53
CA LEU A 41 -16.20 -34.65 -12.25
C LEU A 41 -15.07 -33.61 -12.19
N LEU A 42 -15.25 -32.58 -11.36
CA LEU A 42 -14.21 -31.64 -10.99
C LEU A 42 -14.21 -31.51 -9.46
N PHE A 43 -13.16 -32.00 -8.81
CA PHE A 43 -13.00 -31.88 -7.36
C PHE A 43 -12.19 -30.62 -7.06
N SER A 44 -12.42 -30.02 -5.90
CA SER A 44 -11.75 -28.78 -5.49
C SER A 44 -11.87 -28.60 -3.98
N GLY A 45 -10.84 -28.07 -3.34
CA GLY A 45 -10.73 -27.96 -1.87
C GLY A 45 -9.30 -28.20 -1.38
N PRO A 46 -9.02 -27.99 -0.08
CA PRO A 46 -7.69 -28.08 0.51
C PRO A 46 -7.12 -29.52 0.54
N ALA A 47 -5.94 -29.69 1.14
CA ALA A 47 -5.33 -30.99 1.41
C ALA A 47 -6.14 -31.76 2.48
N GLY A 48 -5.87 -33.06 2.64
CA GLY A 48 -6.44 -33.88 3.71
C GLY A 48 -7.91 -34.30 3.58
N VAL A 49 -8.77 -33.49 2.94
CA VAL A 49 -10.24 -33.63 2.94
C VAL A 49 -10.82 -34.72 2.02
N GLY A 50 -10.00 -35.69 1.58
CA GLY A 50 -10.49 -36.90 0.89
C GLY A 50 -10.78 -36.80 -0.62
N LYS A 51 -10.25 -35.79 -1.35
CA LYS A 51 -10.44 -35.65 -2.81
C LYS A 51 -10.00 -36.91 -3.59
N THR A 52 -8.73 -37.28 -3.48
CA THR A 52 -8.10 -38.47 -4.08
C THR A 52 -8.78 -39.76 -3.60
N THR A 53 -9.05 -39.83 -2.30
CA THR A 53 -9.76 -40.93 -1.65
C THR A 53 -11.12 -41.20 -2.30
N LEU A 54 -11.96 -40.17 -2.49
CA LEU A 54 -13.28 -40.35 -3.09
C LEU A 54 -13.18 -40.86 -4.54
N ALA A 55 -12.17 -40.44 -5.31
CA ALA A 55 -11.94 -40.96 -6.65
C ALA A 55 -11.60 -42.45 -6.67
N MET A 56 -10.76 -42.91 -5.74
CA MET A 56 -10.47 -44.35 -5.57
C MET A 56 -11.69 -45.13 -5.11
N VAL A 57 -12.49 -44.58 -4.19
CA VAL A 57 -13.73 -45.23 -3.70
C VAL A 57 -14.75 -45.39 -4.84
N ILE A 58 -14.97 -44.36 -5.66
CA ILE A 58 -15.81 -44.44 -6.87
C ILE A 58 -15.36 -45.61 -7.76
N ALA A 59 -14.05 -45.73 -8.01
CA ALA A 59 -13.52 -46.79 -8.86
C ALA A 59 -13.69 -48.19 -8.25
N LYS A 60 -13.40 -48.36 -6.95
CA LYS A 60 -13.58 -49.64 -6.23
C LYS A 60 -15.05 -50.08 -6.24
N GLN A 61 -15.99 -49.17 -6.01
CA GLN A 61 -17.41 -49.48 -5.98
C GLN A 61 -17.98 -49.80 -7.37
N LEU A 62 -17.54 -49.10 -8.43
CA LEU A 62 -17.95 -49.39 -9.82
C LEU A 62 -17.36 -50.70 -10.36
N PHE A 63 -16.06 -50.92 -10.19
CA PHE A 63 -15.32 -51.97 -10.92
C PHE A 63 -15.00 -53.21 -10.09
N LYS A 64 -15.21 -53.16 -8.77
CA LYS A 64 -14.93 -54.24 -7.82
C LYS A 64 -13.53 -54.82 -8.02
N ASP A 65 -13.40 -56.12 -8.23
CA ASP A 65 -12.12 -56.83 -8.34
C ASP A 65 -11.26 -56.39 -9.54
N ASN A 66 -11.84 -55.66 -10.50
CA ASN A 66 -11.17 -55.13 -11.69
C ASN A 66 -10.87 -53.62 -11.61
N TRP A 67 -10.82 -53.03 -10.40
CA TRP A 67 -10.67 -51.57 -10.29
C TRP A 67 -9.29 -51.06 -10.73
N GLN A 68 -8.18 -51.74 -10.43
CA GLN A 68 -6.83 -51.28 -10.83
C GLN A 68 -6.64 -51.26 -12.36
N GLN A 69 -7.37 -52.08 -13.12
CA GLN A 69 -7.30 -52.17 -14.58
C GLN A 69 -8.22 -51.16 -15.28
N ASN A 70 -9.16 -50.58 -14.53
CA ASN A 70 -10.17 -49.63 -14.99
C ASN A 70 -10.01 -48.21 -14.40
N PHE A 71 -9.13 -48.03 -13.42
CA PHE A 71 -8.76 -46.76 -12.81
C PHE A 71 -7.31 -46.41 -13.15
N LEU A 72 -7.07 -45.16 -13.56
CA LEU A 72 -5.73 -44.62 -13.76
C LEU A 72 -5.61 -43.31 -12.98
N GLU A 73 -4.88 -43.36 -11.87
CA GLU A 73 -4.45 -42.18 -11.12
C GLU A 73 -3.15 -41.64 -11.72
N LEU A 74 -3.19 -40.39 -12.18
CA LEU A 74 -2.02 -39.63 -12.63
C LEU A 74 -1.96 -38.36 -11.80
N ASN A 75 -0.76 -37.98 -11.38
CA ASN A 75 -0.53 -36.62 -10.93
C ASN A 75 -0.18 -35.74 -12.14
N ALA A 76 -1.02 -34.74 -12.46
CA ALA A 76 -0.78 -33.82 -13.56
C ALA A 76 0.37 -32.82 -13.28
N SER A 77 0.81 -32.67 -12.03
CA SER A 77 2.00 -31.88 -11.70
C SER A 77 3.31 -32.63 -11.98
N ASP A 78 3.35 -33.95 -11.88
CA ASP A 78 4.47 -34.76 -12.37
C ASP A 78 4.41 -34.96 -13.89
N GLU A 79 3.21 -35.25 -14.43
CA GLU A 79 3.01 -35.67 -15.82
C GLU A 79 2.28 -34.63 -16.69
N ARG A 80 2.76 -33.38 -16.66
CA ARG A 80 2.16 -32.19 -17.35
C ARG A 80 2.01 -32.29 -18.86
N GLY A 81 2.90 -33.05 -19.49
CA GLY A 81 3.21 -32.95 -20.91
C GLY A 81 2.01 -33.31 -21.79
N ILE A 82 1.84 -32.61 -22.91
CA ILE A 82 0.78 -32.93 -23.88
C ILE A 82 0.84 -34.40 -24.35
N ASP A 83 2.02 -35.00 -24.37
CA ASP A 83 2.20 -36.39 -24.79
C ASP A 83 1.78 -37.41 -23.73
N VAL A 84 1.73 -37.05 -22.44
CA VAL A 84 1.03 -37.84 -21.41
C VAL A 84 -0.46 -37.91 -21.75
N VAL A 85 -1.05 -36.77 -22.14
CA VAL A 85 -2.46 -36.70 -22.53
C VAL A 85 -2.73 -37.39 -23.87
N ARG A 86 -1.81 -37.31 -24.83
CA ARG A 86 -1.94 -37.93 -26.17
C ARG A 86 -1.58 -39.41 -26.23
N VAL A 87 -0.76 -39.91 -25.30
CA VAL A 87 -0.33 -41.31 -25.22
C VAL A 87 -0.96 -41.95 -23.99
N LYS A 88 -0.43 -41.74 -22.78
CA LYS A 88 -0.84 -42.46 -21.56
C LYS A 88 -2.34 -42.37 -21.28
N VAL A 89 -2.89 -41.15 -21.24
CA VAL A 89 -4.33 -40.89 -21.00
C VAL A 89 -5.19 -41.40 -22.16
N LYS A 90 -4.80 -41.10 -23.41
CA LYS A 90 -5.55 -41.48 -24.60
C LYS A 90 -5.61 -43.00 -24.80
N ASP A 91 -4.49 -43.68 -24.58
CA ASP A 91 -4.37 -45.13 -24.81
C ASP A 91 -5.04 -45.93 -23.70
N PHE A 92 -5.18 -45.38 -22.50
CA PHE A 92 -6.11 -45.89 -21.50
C PHE A 92 -7.57 -45.62 -21.92
N ALA A 93 -7.92 -44.36 -22.21
CA ALA A 93 -9.29 -43.93 -22.52
C ALA A 93 -9.90 -44.56 -23.79
N ARG A 94 -9.09 -44.98 -24.76
CA ARG A 94 -9.54 -45.68 -25.98
C ARG A 94 -9.89 -47.15 -25.73
N THR A 95 -9.42 -47.76 -24.64
CA THR A 95 -9.71 -49.16 -24.32
C THR A 95 -11.09 -49.30 -23.67
N LYS A 96 -11.80 -50.39 -23.96
CA LYS A 96 -13.02 -50.74 -23.21
C LYS A 96 -12.66 -51.06 -21.77
N ALA A 97 -13.57 -50.76 -20.85
CA ALA A 97 -13.51 -51.25 -19.49
C ALA A 97 -13.64 -52.77 -19.42
N LEU A 98 -13.10 -53.37 -18.37
CA LEU A 98 -13.27 -54.79 -18.02
C LEU A 98 -14.41 -54.92 -17.01
N GLY A 99 -15.38 -55.78 -17.30
CA GLY A 99 -16.60 -55.96 -16.50
C GLY A 99 -17.82 -55.22 -17.07
N ASN A 100 -18.82 -54.98 -16.22
CA ASN A 100 -20.16 -54.54 -16.65
C ASN A 100 -20.33 -53.02 -16.78
N VAL A 101 -19.41 -52.21 -16.24
CA VAL A 101 -19.47 -50.74 -16.32
C VAL A 101 -18.89 -50.30 -17.68
N PRO A 102 -19.59 -49.45 -18.47
CA PRO A 102 -19.20 -49.21 -19.86
C PRO A 102 -17.99 -48.27 -20.07
N PHE A 103 -17.48 -47.64 -19.02
CA PHE A 103 -16.37 -46.67 -19.07
C PHE A 103 -15.30 -46.96 -18.02
N LYS A 104 -14.05 -46.56 -18.31
CA LYS A 104 -12.94 -46.46 -17.33
C LYS A 104 -12.93 -45.10 -16.63
N ILE A 105 -12.15 -44.95 -15.57
CA ILE A 105 -11.93 -43.67 -14.88
C ILE A 105 -10.45 -43.29 -14.94
N ILE A 106 -10.17 -42.02 -15.26
CA ILE A 106 -8.86 -41.40 -15.10
C ILE A 106 -8.99 -40.32 -14.03
N TYR A 107 -8.32 -40.48 -12.91
CA TYR A 107 -8.16 -39.42 -11.92
C TYR A 107 -6.89 -38.64 -12.28
N LEU A 108 -7.06 -37.37 -12.64
CA LEU A 108 -5.97 -36.43 -12.81
C LEU A 108 -5.97 -35.57 -11.56
N ASP A 109 -5.19 -35.97 -10.53
CA ASP A 109 -4.96 -35.02 -9.45
C ASP A 109 -4.30 -33.78 -10.05
N GLU A 110 -4.54 -32.63 -9.42
CA GLU A 110 -3.73 -31.44 -9.71
C GLU A 110 -3.85 -30.95 -11.17
N SER A 111 -4.97 -31.30 -11.81
CA SER A 111 -5.22 -31.19 -13.26
C SER A 111 -5.06 -29.79 -13.88
N ASP A 112 -5.10 -28.73 -13.08
CA ASP A 112 -4.82 -27.37 -13.56
C ASP A 112 -3.35 -27.19 -13.96
N ALA A 113 -2.48 -28.10 -13.52
CA ALA A 113 -1.11 -28.25 -13.95
C ALA A 113 -0.89 -28.51 -15.43
N LEU A 114 -1.91 -29.00 -16.12
CA LEU A 114 -1.82 -29.30 -17.53
C LEU A 114 -1.65 -28.01 -18.33
N THR A 115 -0.63 -27.99 -19.21
CA THR A 115 -0.41 -26.89 -20.16
C THR A 115 -1.68 -26.64 -20.98
N ARG A 116 -1.85 -25.44 -21.54
CA ARG A 116 -3.10 -25.11 -22.28
C ARG A 116 -3.33 -26.07 -23.46
N GLU A 117 -2.27 -26.57 -24.07
CA GLU A 117 -2.27 -27.51 -25.18
C GLU A 117 -2.53 -28.94 -24.71
N ALA A 118 -1.99 -29.33 -23.54
CA ALA A 118 -2.34 -30.56 -22.84
C ALA A 118 -3.83 -30.57 -22.43
N GLN A 119 -4.36 -29.45 -21.93
CA GLN A 119 -5.79 -29.27 -21.69
C GLN A 119 -6.63 -29.31 -22.99
N GLN A 120 -6.17 -28.71 -24.10
CA GLN A 120 -6.85 -28.85 -25.39
C GLN A 120 -6.79 -30.29 -25.94
N ALA A 121 -5.76 -31.06 -25.62
CA ALA A 121 -5.72 -32.50 -25.90
C ALA A 121 -6.67 -33.27 -24.97
N LEU A 122 -6.73 -32.91 -23.69
CA LEU A 122 -7.60 -33.52 -22.68
C LEU A 122 -9.06 -33.29 -23.03
N ARG A 123 -9.47 -32.07 -23.35
CA ARG A 123 -10.79 -31.71 -23.86
C ARG A 123 -11.21 -32.62 -25.03
N ARG A 124 -10.34 -32.75 -26.04
CA ARG A 124 -10.62 -33.62 -27.21
C ARG A 124 -10.66 -35.10 -26.85
N THR A 125 -9.87 -35.53 -25.87
CA THR A 125 -9.87 -36.91 -25.35
C THR A 125 -11.15 -37.20 -24.56
N MET A 126 -11.60 -36.26 -23.72
CA MET A 126 -12.90 -36.32 -23.04
C MET A 126 -14.04 -36.37 -24.06
N GLU A 127 -14.06 -35.49 -25.06
CA GLU A 127 -15.07 -35.46 -26.13
C GLU A 127 -15.11 -36.76 -26.95
N ASN A 128 -13.96 -37.23 -27.46
CA ASN A 128 -13.89 -38.41 -28.31
C ASN A 128 -14.17 -39.72 -27.55
N TYR A 129 -13.80 -39.78 -26.26
CA TYR A 129 -13.91 -40.98 -25.43
C TYR A 129 -14.98 -40.86 -24.33
N THR A 130 -15.96 -39.96 -24.45
CA THR A 130 -17.12 -39.87 -23.53
C THR A 130 -17.94 -41.18 -23.47
N ARG A 131 -17.77 -42.11 -24.42
CA ARG A 131 -18.38 -43.45 -24.35
C ARG A 131 -17.56 -44.49 -23.58
N THR A 132 -16.26 -44.29 -23.40
CA THR A 132 -15.33 -45.29 -22.83
C THR A 132 -14.53 -44.81 -21.62
N CYS A 133 -14.57 -43.52 -21.26
CA CYS A 133 -13.78 -42.96 -20.18
C CYS A 133 -14.47 -41.81 -19.41
N ARG A 134 -14.16 -41.66 -18.11
CA ARG A 134 -14.51 -40.53 -17.22
C ARG A 134 -13.26 -39.92 -16.60
N PHE A 135 -13.39 -38.69 -16.09
CA PHE A 135 -12.28 -37.82 -15.68
C PHE A 135 -12.61 -37.05 -14.40
N ILE A 136 -11.58 -36.75 -13.57
CA ILE A 136 -11.66 -36.09 -12.25
C ILE A 136 -10.39 -35.20 -12.05
N LEU A 137 -10.47 -34.06 -11.31
CA LEU A 137 -9.64 -32.83 -11.46
C LEU A 137 -9.40 -32.02 -10.12
N SER A 138 -8.47 -31.03 -10.03
CA SER A 138 -8.20 -30.03 -8.91
C SER A 138 -7.28 -28.80 -9.31
N CYS A 139 -7.04 -27.78 -8.41
CA CYS A 139 -6.38 -26.45 -8.74
C CYS A 139 -5.86 -25.44 -7.62
N VAL A 140 -4.67 -24.76 -7.76
CA VAL A 140 -3.96 -23.83 -6.77
C VAL A 140 -2.65 -23.05 -7.36
N THR A 141 -1.66 -22.16 -6.92
CA THR A 141 -1.13 -21.18 -5.86
C THR A 141 0.01 -20.18 -6.40
N PRO A 142 0.68 -19.22 -5.63
CA PRO A 142 2.19 -19.20 -5.52
C PRO A 142 2.99 -18.59 -4.29
N ASP A 143 2.51 -17.62 -3.47
CA ASP A 143 3.25 -16.63 -2.54
C ASP A 143 4.43 -15.84 -3.14
N THR A 144 4.50 -14.53 -2.86
CA THR A 144 5.33 -13.55 -3.60
C THR A 144 5.10 -12.09 -3.17
N LYS A 145 6.08 -11.17 -3.36
CA LYS A 145 5.78 -9.72 -3.33
C LYS A 145 5.22 -9.25 -4.68
N ILE A 146 4.13 -8.50 -4.64
CA ILE A 146 3.52 -7.86 -5.82
C ILE A 146 3.74 -6.36 -5.81
N LEU A 147 3.81 -5.77 -7.00
CA LEU A 147 3.91 -4.32 -7.20
C LEU A 147 2.51 -3.71 -7.37
N LEU A 148 2.13 -2.80 -6.48
CA LEU A 148 0.91 -2.00 -6.56
C LEU A 148 1.14 -0.71 -7.37
N SER A 149 0.07 0.03 -7.63
CA SER A 149 0.14 1.35 -8.26
C SER A 149 1.18 2.27 -7.58
N HIS A 150 1.84 3.10 -8.39
CA HIS A 150 2.92 4.00 -7.97
C HIS A 150 4.18 3.30 -7.42
N GLU A 151 4.47 2.07 -7.87
CA GLU A 151 5.63 1.29 -7.40
C GLU A 151 5.68 1.15 -5.87
N ARG A 152 4.56 0.80 -5.22
CA ARG A 152 4.56 0.32 -3.83
C ARG A 152 4.60 -1.20 -3.81
N GLU A 153 5.24 -1.77 -2.80
CA GLU A 153 5.36 -3.22 -2.60
C GLU A 153 4.43 -3.69 -1.48
N VAL A 154 3.86 -4.89 -1.64
CA VAL A 154 3.11 -5.60 -0.59
C VAL A 154 3.38 -7.11 -0.77
N MET A 155 3.36 -7.90 0.31
CA MET A 155 3.34 -9.35 0.14
C MET A 155 1.96 -9.75 -0.40
N ILE A 156 1.88 -10.73 -1.30
CA ILE A 156 0.60 -11.19 -1.84
C ILE A 156 -0.30 -11.75 -0.73
N LYS A 157 0.26 -12.29 0.37
CA LYS A 157 -0.49 -12.64 1.57
C LYS A 157 -1.20 -11.42 2.19
N ASP A 158 -0.45 -10.34 2.51
CA ASP A 158 -1.00 -9.14 3.15
C ASP A 158 -2.01 -8.45 2.22
N PHE A 159 -1.78 -8.54 0.91
CA PHE A 159 -2.70 -8.04 -0.12
C PHE A 159 -4.00 -8.84 -0.21
N VAL A 160 -3.95 -10.17 -0.16
CA VAL A 160 -5.15 -11.03 -0.14
C VAL A 160 -5.94 -10.77 1.13
N ASP A 161 -5.25 -10.79 2.28
CA ASP A 161 -5.87 -10.51 3.58
C ASP A 161 -6.49 -9.07 3.57
N GLN A 162 -5.86 -8.07 2.94
CA GLN A 162 -6.44 -6.72 2.71
C GLN A 162 -7.61 -6.71 1.72
N TYR A 163 -7.57 -7.50 0.65
CA TYR A 163 -8.60 -7.54 -0.39
C TYR A 163 -9.91 -8.15 0.13
N GLU A 164 -9.83 -9.15 1.02
CA GLU A 164 -11.00 -9.76 1.67
C GLU A 164 -11.71 -8.80 2.65
N HIS A 165 -11.00 -7.81 3.20
CA HIS A 165 -11.53 -6.89 4.22
C HIS A 165 -11.86 -5.46 3.72
N ASN A 166 -11.45 -5.08 2.50
CA ASN A 166 -11.66 -3.73 1.96
C ASN A 166 -12.81 -3.63 0.95
N THR A 167 -13.50 -2.48 0.96
CA THR A 167 -14.58 -2.16 0.01
C THR A 167 -14.13 -1.34 -1.21
N GLN A 168 -12.82 -1.11 -1.36
CA GLN A 168 -12.24 -0.30 -2.45
C GLN A 168 -11.48 -1.16 -3.46
N GLN A 169 -11.52 -0.77 -4.74
CA GLN A 169 -10.78 -1.45 -5.81
C GLN A 169 -9.27 -1.22 -5.66
N ILE A 170 -8.52 -2.29 -5.41
CA ILE A 170 -7.06 -2.23 -5.30
C ILE A 170 -6.42 -2.49 -6.68
N HIS A 171 -5.41 -1.69 -7.02
CA HIS A 171 -4.75 -1.73 -8.33
C HIS A 171 -3.31 -2.26 -8.25
N VAL A 172 -2.98 -3.17 -9.16
CA VAL A 172 -1.62 -3.72 -9.35
C VAL A 172 -0.95 -3.12 -10.59
N GLN A 173 0.37 -3.06 -10.58
CA GLN A 173 1.14 -2.56 -11.71
C GLN A 173 1.45 -3.70 -12.68
N ASN A 174 0.90 -3.60 -13.90
CA ASN A 174 1.07 -4.57 -14.98
C ASN A 174 2.10 -4.09 -16.02
N VAL A 175 2.44 -4.95 -16.98
CA VAL A 175 3.08 -4.57 -18.24
C VAL A 175 2.05 -4.66 -19.37
N SER A 176 1.97 -3.63 -20.21
CA SER A 176 1.06 -3.61 -21.36
C SER A 176 1.36 -4.75 -22.35
N ALA A 177 0.33 -5.26 -23.05
CA ALA A 177 0.50 -6.32 -24.05
C ALA A 177 1.57 -6.02 -25.14
N ASP A 178 1.79 -4.74 -25.49
CA ASP A 178 2.81 -4.30 -26.44
C ASP A 178 4.23 -4.17 -25.84
N ARG A 179 4.36 -4.35 -24.51
CA ARG A 179 5.58 -4.29 -23.69
C ARG A 179 6.28 -2.94 -23.68
N LYS A 180 5.58 -1.84 -24.00
CA LYS A 180 6.16 -0.47 -24.05
C LYS A 180 5.80 0.40 -22.85
N SER A 181 4.79 0.05 -22.05
CA SER A 181 4.39 0.77 -20.83
C SER A 181 4.03 -0.18 -19.69
N THR A 182 3.95 0.37 -18.48
CA THR A 182 3.20 -0.23 -17.37
C THR A 182 1.88 0.52 -17.19
N LYS A 183 0.83 -0.17 -16.73
CA LYS A 183 -0.42 0.45 -16.30
C LYS A 183 -0.79 0.00 -14.89
N ASN A 184 -1.80 0.65 -14.31
CA ASN A 184 -2.53 0.16 -13.16
C ASN A 184 -3.69 -0.71 -13.67
N ASP A 185 -3.72 -1.99 -13.32
CA ASP A 185 -4.82 -2.92 -13.62
C ASP A 185 -5.71 -3.11 -12.37
N VAL A 186 -6.99 -3.41 -12.54
CA VAL A 186 -7.90 -3.69 -11.42
C VAL A 186 -7.74 -5.17 -11.05
N VAL A 187 -7.60 -5.48 -9.74
CA VAL A 187 -7.67 -6.87 -9.28
C VAL A 187 -9.14 -7.28 -9.10
N LEU A 188 -9.52 -8.36 -9.78
CA LEU A 188 -10.86 -8.94 -9.75
C LEU A 188 -11.00 -10.05 -8.69
N ALA A 189 -9.89 -10.67 -8.30
CA ALA A 189 -9.82 -11.65 -7.22
C ALA A 189 -8.40 -11.73 -6.66
N ALA A 190 -8.30 -11.95 -5.35
CA ALA A 190 -7.08 -12.20 -4.61
C ALA A 190 -7.40 -13.31 -3.60
N VAL A 191 -6.64 -14.40 -3.55
CA VAL A 191 -7.11 -15.61 -2.86
C VAL A 191 -5.98 -16.49 -2.29
N LYS A 192 -6.20 -17.20 -1.16
CA LYS A 192 -5.19 -17.92 -0.35
C LYS A 192 -5.33 -19.45 -0.38
N LEU A 193 -4.20 -20.17 -0.31
CA LEU A 193 -4.07 -21.50 -0.88
C LEU A 193 -2.92 -22.39 -0.30
N PRO A 194 -3.00 -23.75 -0.39
CA PRO A 194 -1.88 -24.64 -0.08
C PRO A 194 -1.35 -25.50 -1.28
N ALA A 195 -0.04 -25.46 -1.55
CA ALA A 195 0.65 -26.06 -2.70
C ALA A 195 0.56 -27.59 -2.77
N SER A 196 0.53 -28.31 -1.65
CA SER A 196 0.28 -29.77 -1.65
C SER A 196 -1.12 -30.16 -2.14
N SER A 197 -1.97 -29.21 -2.54
CA SER A 197 -3.28 -29.43 -3.19
C SER A 197 -3.27 -29.19 -4.72
N ILE A 198 -2.15 -28.70 -5.27
CA ILE A 198 -1.78 -28.65 -6.70
C ILE A 198 -0.60 -29.57 -6.98
N GLY A 199 0.11 -30.01 -5.94
CA GLY A 199 1.44 -30.63 -5.97
C GLY A 199 2.42 -30.01 -6.97
N LYS A 200 2.15 -28.77 -7.39
CA LYS A 200 3.08 -27.92 -8.09
C LYS A 200 4.28 -27.83 -7.19
N LYS A 201 5.39 -28.26 -7.76
CA LYS A 201 6.72 -28.09 -7.23
C LYS A 201 6.88 -26.59 -7.18
N VAL A 202 6.91 -26.03 -5.97
CA VAL A 202 7.18 -24.61 -5.81
C VAL A 202 8.64 -24.46 -6.20
N LEU A 203 8.88 -23.70 -7.26
CA LEU A 203 10.22 -23.48 -7.77
C LEU A 203 10.72 -22.16 -7.21
N GLU A 204 11.88 -22.18 -6.55
CA GLU A 204 12.67 -20.98 -6.38
C GLU A 204 13.52 -20.77 -7.65
N ILE A 205 13.05 -19.91 -8.55
CA ILE A 205 13.85 -19.41 -9.67
C ILE A 205 14.73 -18.28 -9.15
N THR A 206 16.05 -18.47 -9.21
CA THR A 206 17.05 -17.44 -8.90
C THR A 206 17.72 -16.97 -10.20
N THR A 207 17.76 -15.66 -10.40
CA THR A 207 18.41 -15.06 -11.58
C THR A 207 19.90 -14.79 -11.35
N MET A 208 20.63 -14.44 -12.41
CA MET A 208 22.00 -13.96 -12.34
C MET A 208 22.13 -12.60 -11.61
N THR A 209 21.05 -11.84 -11.44
CA THR A 209 21.05 -10.67 -10.53
C THR A 209 20.73 -11.03 -9.08
N GLY A 210 20.49 -12.30 -8.75
CA GLY A 210 20.06 -12.73 -7.42
C GLY A 210 18.62 -12.32 -7.07
N ARG A 211 17.81 -11.85 -8.04
CA ARG A 211 16.35 -11.79 -7.85
C ARG A 211 15.86 -13.23 -7.69
N LYS A 212 15.11 -13.48 -6.63
CA LYS A 212 14.44 -14.76 -6.36
C LYS A 212 12.95 -14.60 -6.56
N LEU A 213 12.31 -15.58 -7.17
CA LEU A 213 10.87 -15.73 -7.15
C LEU A 213 10.55 -17.17 -6.81
N LYS A 214 9.70 -17.32 -5.80
CA LYS A 214 9.03 -18.58 -5.49
C LYS A 214 7.70 -18.53 -6.22
N LEU A 215 7.42 -19.56 -7.01
CA LEU A 215 6.21 -19.66 -7.79
C LEU A 215 5.94 -21.11 -8.12
N THR A 216 4.69 -21.43 -8.39
CA THR A 216 4.32 -22.75 -8.88
C THR A 216 4.87 -22.96 -10.28
N ASP A 217 5.31 -24.18 -10.56
CA ASP A 217 5.88 -24.61 -11.83
C ASP A 217 4.95 -24.52 -13.08
N ASP A 218 3.67 -24.13 -12.95
CA ASP A 218 2.81 -23.69 -14.07
C ASP A 218 2.73 -22.16 -14.23
N HIS A 219 3.03 -21.41 -13.17
CA HIS A 219 2.93 -19.95 -13.17
C HIS A 219 3.83 -19.37 -14.25
N LYS A 220 3.27 -18.52 -15.11
CA LYS A 220 3.95 -18.08 -16.34
C LYS A 220 4.76 -16.83 -16.08
N LEU A 221 6.05 -16.89 -16.41
CA LEU A 221 6.92 -15.73 -16.48
C LEU A 221 7.10 -15.29 -17.92
N LEU A 222 7.24 -13.97 -18.10
CA LEU A 222 7.53 -13.39 -19.39
C LEU A 222 9.00 -13.61 -19.74
N THR A 223 9.28 -14.29 -20.86
CA THR A 223 10.62 -14.43 -21.43
C THR A 223 10.79 -13.53 -22.67
N THR A 224 12.02 -13.41 -23.18
CA THR A 224 12.30 -12.81 -24.50
C THR A 224 11.42 -13.40 -25.60
N ASN A 225 11.09 -14.69 -25.48
CA ASN A 225 10.37 -15.48 -26.48
C ASN A 225 8.85 -15.52 -26.24
N GLY A 226 8.36 -14.87 -25.16
CA GLY A 226 6.95 -14.90 -24.74
C GLY A 226 6.73 -15.55 -23.38
N TRP A 227 5.49 -15.82 -23.02
CA TRP A 227 5.11 -16.44 -21.75
C TRP A 227 5.58 -17.90 -21.67
N LYS A 228 6.25 -18.29 -20.59
CA LYS A 228 6.72 -19.66 -20.33
C LYS A 228 6.40 -20.07 -18.89
N GLU A 229 5.89 -21.29 -18.71
CA GLU A 229 5.53 -21.89 -17.42
C GLU A 229 6.81 -22.21 -16.63
N ALA A 230 6.85 -21.93 -15.33
CA ALA A 230 8.08 -21.97 -14.55
C ALA A 230 8.80 -23.35 -14.54
N GLY A 231 8.09 -24.46 -14.60
CA GLY A 231 8.66 -25.82 -14.74
C GLY A 231 9.16 -26.16 -16.14
N ASN A 232 8.79 -25.36 -17.15
CA ASN A 232 9.33 -25.44 -18.51
C ASN A 232 10.48 -24.45 -18.75
N ILE A 233 10.87 -23.67 -17.74
CA ILE A 233 11.98 -22.72 -17.81
C ILE A 233 13.30 -23.45 -17.53
N THR A 234 14.31 -23.23 -18.36
CA THR A 234 15.67 -23.79 -18.25
C THR A 234 16.69 -22.67 -18.02
N LYS A 235 17.95 -23.02 -17.74
CA LYS A 235 19.03 -22.03 -17.59
C LYS A 235 19.40 -21.28 -18.88
N GLU A 236 18.87 -21.71 -20.03
CA GLU A 236 19.07 -21.06 -21.34
C GLU A 236 18.01 -19.98 -21.61
N ASP A 237 16.86 -20.05 -20.92
CA ASP A 237 15.80 -19.05 -21.04
C ASP A 237 16.23 -17.68 -20.47
N LYS A 238 15.58 -16.65 -20.99
CA LYS A 238 15.88 -15.25 -20.72
C LYS A 238 14.63 -14.54 -20.24
N LEU A 239 14.53 -14.36 -18.93
CA LEU A 239 13.41 -13.73 -18.25
C LEU A 239 13.41 -12.22 -18.54
N LEU A 240 12.22 -11.65 -18.73
CA LEU A 240 12.05 -10.20 -18.79
C LEU A 240 11.68 -9.68 -17.40
N ILE A 241 12.48 -8.74 -16.91
CA ILE A 241 12.27 -8.04 -15.65
C ILE A 241 11.92 -6.57 -15.90
N TYR A 242 11.01 -6.04 -15.09
CA TYR A 242 10.83 -4.61 -14.90
C TYR A 242 11.74 -4.13 -13.75
N PRO A 243 12.63 -3.15 -13.98
CA PRO A 243 13.50 -2.60 -12.95
C PRO A 243 12.71 -1.62 -12.08
N ASN A 244 11.88 -2.17 -11.18
CA ASN A 244 11.03 -1.45 -10.24
C ASN A 244 11.85 -0.69 -9.18
N LEU A 245 11.22 0.33 -8.58
CA LEU A 245 11.62 0.84 -7.28
C LEU A 245 11.17 -0.12 -6.18
N GLU A 246 12.06 -0.37 -5.21
CA GLU A 246 11.97 -1.39 -4.16
C GLU A 246 11.93 -0.75 -2.76
N GLY A 247 11.43 -1.48 -1.76
CA GLY A 247 11.49 -1.07 -0.35
C GLY A 247 10.57 0.09 0.02
N THR A 248 9.50 0.31 -0.76
CA THR A 248 8.42 1.26 -0.45
C THR A 248 7.15 0.47 -0.14
N PRO A 249 6.88 0.10 1.11
CA PRO A 249 5.71 -0.71 1.46
C PRO A 249 4.40 0.06 1.25
N VAL A 250 3.27 -0.66 1.36
CA VAL A 250 1.97 -0.04 1.67
C VAL A 250 1.96 0.34 3.15
N GLU A 251 1.63 1.59 3.44
CA GLU A 251 1.56 2.17 4.79
C GLU A 251 0.20 2.85 4.95
N ASP A 252 -0.67 2.34 5.82
CA ASP A 252 -1.93 3.01 6.16
C ASP A 252 -1.66 4.16 7.15
N ASN A 253 -2.10 5.37 6.79
CA ASN A 253 -1.90 6.57 7.57
C ASN A 253 -3.02 7.60 7.28
N PRO A 254 -4.17 7.49 7.98
CA PRO A 254 -5.32 8.39 7.78
C PRO A 254 -5.11 9.81 8.34
N LYS A 255 -3.91 10.18 8.78
CA LYS A 255 -3.61 11.53 9.27
C LYS A 255 -3.67 12.53 8.12
N LYS A 256 -4.35 13.67 8.34
CA LYS A 256 -4.34 14.80 7.41
C LYS A 256 -2.95 15.43 7.35
N ILE A 257 -2.54 15.88 6.17
CA ILE A 257 -1.23 16.54 5.97
C ILE A 257 -1.28 18.04 6.31
N ILE A 258 -2.46 18.59 6.56
CA ILE A 258 -2.72 19.99 6.90
C ILE A 258 -3.44 20.05 8.25
N ASN A 259 -2.90 20.79 9.21
CA ASN A 259 -3.68 21.25 10.35
C ASN A 259 -4.48 22.49 9.95
N LEU A 260 -5.80 22.35 9.80
CA LEU A 260 -6.67 23.44 9.34
C LEU A 260 -6.61 24.67 10.26
N THR A 261 -6.40 24.49 11.56
CA THR A 261 -6.30 25.59 12.54
C THR A 261 -5.03 26.41 12.30
N GLU A 262 -3.87 25.75 12.21
CA GLU A 262 -2.59 26.38 11.89
C GLU A 262 -2.63 27.03 10.51
N PHE A 263 -3.23 26.39 9.51
CA PHE A 263 -3.31 26.94 8.16
C PHE A 263 -4.19 28.20 8.13
N ILE A 264 -5.31 28.24 8.85
CA ILE A 264 -6.12 29.45 9.03
C ILE A 264 -5.33 30.55 9.75
N GLU A 265 -4.48 30.21 10.71
CA GLU A 265 -3.60 31.18 11.38
C GLU A 265 -2.53 31.73 10.44
N PHE A 266 -1.80 30.87 9.75
CA PHE A 266 -0.83 31.23 8.70
C PHE A 266 -1.46 32.14 7.63
N LEU A 267 -2.67 31.82 7.19
CA LEU A 267 -3.42 32.66 6.24
C LEU A 267 -3.77 34.02 6.85
N SER A 268 -4.08 34.09 8.15
CA SER A 268 -4.34 35.35 8.87
C SER A 268 -3.08 36.22 8.97
N GLN A 269 -1.97 35.64 9.41
CA GLN A 269 -0.65 36.32 9.46
C GLN A 269 -0.19 36.78 8.06
N THR A 270 -0.62 36.10 6.99
CA THR A 270 -0.33 36.49 5.61
C THR A 270 -1.27 37.57 5.08
N GLU A 271 -2.47 37.72 5.64
CA GLU A 271 -3.33 38.89 5.40
C GLU A 271 -2.73 40.15 6.02
N GLU A 272 -2.27 40.07 7.27
CA GLU A 272 -1.57 41.15 7.96
C GLU A 272 -0.30 41.61 7.19
N LYS A 273 0.56 40.67 6.78
CA LYS A 273 1.77 40.96 5.97
C LYS A 273 1.49 41.53 4.59
N ASP A 274 0.34 41.21 3.98
CA ASP A 274 -0.13 41.81 2.72
C ASP A 274 -0.84 43.17 2.94
N GLY A 275 -0.81 43.73 4.16
CA GLY A 275 -1.34 45.05 4.49
C GLY A 275 -2.86 45.07 4.75
N LEU A 276 -3.41 44.02 5.35
CA LEU A 276 -4.81 43.98 5.78
C LEU A 276 -4.96 44.22 7.30
N ASP A 277 -5.78 45.22 7.60
CA ASP A 277 -5.96 45.84 8.92
C ASP A 277 -6.99 45.12 9.82
N THR A 278 -6.91 45.37 11.12
CA THR A 278 -7.97 45.07 12.10
C THR A 278 -9.10 46.11 12.06
N ILE A 279 -10.24 45.84 12.72
CA ILE A 279 -11.36 46.79 12.82
C ILE A 279 -10.93 48.16 13.37
N THR A 280 -9.97 48.20 14.30
CA THR A 280 -9.49 49.45 14.92
C THR A 280 -8.73 50.36 13.96
N ASN A 281 -8.16 49.80 12.88
CA ASN A 281 -7.20 50.50 12.03
C ASN A 281 -7.71 50.67 10.58
N ALA A 282 -8.66 49.83 10.13
CA ALA A 282 -9.08 49.75 8.74
C ALA A 282 -10.00 50.90 8.28
N SER A 283 -9.46 51.88 7.55
CA SER A 283 -10.27 52.95 6.92
C SER A 283 -11.34 52.46 5.90
N ALA A 284 -11.26 51.20 5.44
CA ALA A 284 -12.19 50.62 4.48
C ALA A 284 -12.40 49.12 4.69
N TYR A 285 -13.66 48.65 4.60
CA TYR A 285 -14.04 47.24 4.74
C TYR A 285 -13.25 46.29 3.82
N LYS A 286 -12.86 46.75 2.62
CA LYS A 286 -12.00 45.99 1.71
C LYS A 286 -10.66 45.60 2.33
N ASN A 287 -10.04 46.51 3.10
CA ASN A 287 -8.73 46.37 3.73
C ASN A 287 -8.76 45.49 5.00
N LEU A 288 -9.93 45.17 5.56
CA LEU A 288 -10.00 44.32 6.77
C LEU A 288 -9.41 42.91 6.55
N GLN A 289 -8.87 42.32 7.60
CA GLN A 289 -8.64 40.87 7.69
C GLN A 289 -9.96 40.07 7.61
N SER A 290 -9.88 38.81 7.20
CA SER A 290 -11.06 37.95 6.98
C SER A 290 -11.87 37.69 8.26
N LYS A 291 -11.19 37.32 9.35
CA LYS A 291 -11.80 37.08 10.67
C LYS A 291 -12.57 38.30 11.20
N GLU A 292 -12.09 39.50 10.89
CA GLU A 292 -12.71 40.75 11.29
C GLU A 292 -13.93 41.13 10.43
N LYS A 293 -13.94 40.76 9.14
CA LYS A 293 -15.12 40.93 8.28
C LYS A 293 -16.33 40.14 8.80
N ASP A 294 -16.14 38.98 9.42
CA ASP A 294 -17.25 38.15 9.92
C ASP A 294 -18.03 38.81 11.07
N LYS A 295 -17.38 39.56 11.96
CA LYS A 295 -18.05 40.38 13.00
C LYS A 295 -19.04 41.38 12.37
N ILE A 296 -18.59 42.05 11.31
CA ILE A 296 -19.40 43.03 10.57
C ILE A 296 -20.49 42.35 9.74
N LEU A 297 -20.24 41.18 9.16
CA LEU A 297 -21.24 40.40 8.44
C LEU A 297 -22.33 39.85 9.38
N GLN A 298 -21.96 39.39 10.57
CA GLN A 298 -22.90 39.04 11.63
C GLN A 298 -23.73 40.26 12.02
N ARG A 299 -23.10 41.41 12.27
CA ARG A 299 -23.82 42.64 12.63
C ARG A 299 -24.78 43.12 11.54
N ILE A 300 -24.38 43.03 10.27
CA ILE A 300 -25.28 43.27 9.11
C ILE A 300 -26.45 42.29 9.13
N LYS A 301 -26.23 41.00 9.46
CA LYS A 301 -27.29 39.99 9.54
C LYS A 301 -28.28 40.29 10.68
N GLU A 302 -27.80 40.69 11.86
CA GLU A 302 -28.62 41.15 12.99
C GLU A 302 -29.52 42.33 12.57
N LEU A 303 -28.92 43.38 11.98
CA LEU A 303 -29.66 44.56 11.54
C LEU A 303 -30.67 44.24 10.41
N LYS A 304 -30.36 43.31 9.49
CA LYS A 304 -31.31 42.86 8.45
C LYS A 304 -32.48 42.07 9.04
N ASN A 305 -32.23 41.17 10.00
CA ASN A 305 -33.29 40.47 10.72
C ASN A 305 -34.19 41.49 11.45
N ALA A 306 -33.60 42.41 12.22
CA ALA A 306 -34.36 43.40 12.96
C ALA A 306 -35.21 44.34 12.06
N ILE A 307 -34.76 44.69 10.84
CA ILE A 307 -35.59 45.41 9.86
C ILE A 307 -36.73 44.55 9.31
N LYS A 308 -36.48 43.25 9.08
CA LYS A 308 -37.47 42.30 8.55
C LYS A 308 -38.57 42.02 9.57
N ASP A 309 -38.18 41.76 10.81
CA ASP A 309 -39.07 41.35 11.89
C ASP A 309 -39.83 42.58 12.43
N ASN A 310 -39.11 43.69 12.67
CA ASN A 310 -39.67 44.97 13.14
C ASN A 310 -39.73 46.03 12.02
N LYS A 311 -40.23 45.67 10.83
CA LYS A 311 -40.60 46.53 9.67
C LYS A 311 -39.96 47.93 9.64
N GLY A 312 -38.63 47.99 9.53
CA GLY A 312 -37.82 49.10 10.02
C GLY A 312 -38.16 50.53 9.53
N LEU A 313 -37.82 51.53 10.34
CA LEU A 313 -38.19 52.95 10.19
C LEU A 313 -37.08 53.83 9.60
N THR A 314 -37.48 54.90 8.91
CA THR A 314 -36.57 56.04 8.63
C THR A 314 -36.29 56.83 9.91
N LYS A 315 -35.19 57.60 9.95
CA LYS A 315 -34.89 58.49 11.09
C LYS A 315 -36.01 59.50 11.40
N GLN A 316 -36.76 59.96 10.38
CA GLN A 316 -37.91 60.85 10.56
C GLN A 316 -39.10 60.10 11.20
N GLU A 317 -39.47 58.93 10.64
CA GLU A 317 -40.52 58.06 11.19
C GLU A 317 -40.21 57.64 12.63
N PHE A 318 -38.95 57.31 12.94
CA PHE A 318 -38.52 56.91 14.28
C PHE A 318 -38.61 58.07 15.28
N LYS A 319 -38.15 59.29 14.95
CA LYS A 319 -38.34 60.48 15.80
C LYS A 319 -39.82 60.75 16.10
N ILE A 320 -40.67 60.70 15.07
CA ILE A 320 -42.12 60.89 15.20
C ILE A 320 -42.71 59.81 16.13
N TYR A 321 -42.31 58.55 15.97
CA TYR A 321 -42.70 57.46 16.87
C TYR A 321 -42.25 57.69 18.33
N SER A 322 -41.00 58.10 18.57
CA SER A 322 -40.49 58.36 19.92
C SER A 322 -41.29 59.43 20.65
N ILE A 323 -41.54 60.58 20.01
CA ILE A 323 -42.31 61.68 20.60
C ILE A 323 -43.77 61.25 20.89
N ILE A 324 -44.37 60.46 20.00
CA ILE A 324 -45.70 59.87 20.22
C ILE A 324 -45.68 58.88 21.40
N LYS A 325 -44.65 58.03 21.52
CA LYS A 325 -44.49 57.03 22.59
C LYS A 325 -44.32 57.67 23.97
N GLU A 326 -43.57 58.77 24.03
CA GLU A 326 -43.28 59.52 25.25
C GLU A 326 -44.52 60.27 25.77
N HIS A 327 -45.16 61.07 24.92
CA HIS A 327 -46.26 61.95 25.36
C HIS A 327 -47.67 61.34 25.27
N ARG A 328 -47.87 60.27 24.47
CA ARG A 328 -49.12 59.51 24.24
C ARG A 328 -50.30 60.28 23.63
N GLU A 329 -50.56 61.51 24.05
CA GLU A 329 -51.59 62.41 23.51
C GLU A 329 -50.97 63.74 23.08
N LEU A 330 -50.90 63.96 21.76
CA LEU A 330 -50.37 65.18 21.17
C LEU A 330 -51.21 65.58 19.94
N SER A 331 -51.75 66.80 19.95
CA SER A 331 -52.42 67.34 18.76
C SER A 331 -51.45 67.45 17.59
N MET A 332 -51.97 67.41 16.35
CA MET A 332 -51.13 67.56 15.15
C MET A 332 -50.29 68.86 15.17
N LYS A 333 -50.81 69.95 15.76
CA LYS A 333 -50.09 71.22 15.86
C LYS A 333 -48.87 71.10 16.78
N GLN A 334 -49.05 70.57 17.99
CA GLN A 334 -47.93 70.29 18.91
C GLN A 334 -46.92 69.31 18.30
N LEU A 335 -47.41 68.26 17.62
CA LEU A 335 -46.54 67.26 16.99
C LEU A 335 -45.75 67.85 15.81
N GLN A 336 -46.31 68.83 15.08
CA GLN A 336 -45.59 69.60 14.06
C GLN A 336 -44.55 70.55 14.67
N GLU A 337 -44.90 71.25 15.75
CA GLU A 337 -44.01 72.18 16.47
C GLU A 337 -42.81 71.46 17.10
N LEU A 338 -43.03 70.29 17.72
CA LEU A 338 -41.96 69.45 18.31
C LEU A 338 -41.05 68.76 17.27
N MET A 339 -41.52 68.60 16.03
CA MET A 339 -40.76 67.93 14.96
C MET A 339 -40.10 68.89 13.97
N ASP A 340 -40.41 70.18 14.02
CA ASP A 340 -40.16 71.17 12.96
C ASP A 340 -40.58 70.65 11.56
N LEU A 341 -41.87 70.29 11.43
CA LEU A 341 -42.43 69.75 10.19
C LEU A 341 -43.73 70.40 9.75
N THR A 342 -43.84 70.60 8.43
CA THR A 342 -45.09 71.03 7.80
C THR A 342 -46.15 69.94 7.85
N ARG A 343 -47.43 70.34 7.77
CA ARG A 343 -48.59 69.44 7.78
C ARG A 343 -48.51 68.38 6.67
N MET A 344 -47.91 68.70 5.52
CA MET A 344 -47.65 67.74 4.44
C MET A 344 -46.58 66.71 4.82
N GLY A 345 -45.48 67.12 5.47
CA GLY A 345 -44.46 66.19 5.97
C GLY A 345 -45.02 65.19 6.98
N MET A 346 -45.86 65.66 7.91
CA MET A 346 -46.53 64.78 8.88
C MET A 346 -47.52 63.82 8.23
N ASN A 347 -48.29 64.28 7.24
CA ASN A 347 -49.18 63.44 6.46
C ASN A 347 -48.45 62.42 5.55
N TYR A 348 -47.16 62.62 5.24
CA TYR A 348 -46.35 61.64 4.54
C TYR A 348 -45.86 60.51 5.47
N HIS A 349 -45.35 60.84 6.66
CA HIS A 349 -44.73 59.86 7.56
C HIS A 349 -45.71 59.07 8.42
N LEU A 350 -46.77 59.70 8.95
CA LEU A 350 -47.68 59.04 9.89
C LEU A 350 -48.45 57.84 9.26
N PRO A 351 -49.00 57.90 8.03
CA PRO A 351 -49.59 56.74 7.38
C PRO A 351 -48.60 55.61 7.03
N SER A 352 -47.28 55.88 7.08
CA SER A 352 -46.25 54.84 6.97
C SER A 352 -46.10 54.09 8.30
N LEU A 353 -46.07 54.81 9.43
CA LEU A 353 -46.07 54.24 10.77
C LEU A 353 -47.33 53.38 11.03
N GLU A 354 -48.50 53.85 10.61
CA GLU A 354 -49.77 53.12 10.73
C GLU A 354 -49.79 51.83 9.89
N ARG A 355 -49.39 51.88 8.61
CA ARG A 355 -49.30 50.68 7.75
C ARG A 355 -48.24 49.66 8.21
N LYS A 356 -47.19 50.13 8.90
CA LYS A 356 -46.22 49.25 9.56
C LYS A 356 -46.81 48.63 10.84
N GLY A 357 -47.72 49.33 11.52
CA GLY A 357 -48.44 48.86 12.70
C GLY A 357 -47.95 49.46 14.02
N TYR A 358 -47.10 50.49 13.98
CA TYR A 358 -46.46 51.07 15.16
C TYR A 358 -47.37 51.96 15.99
N ILE A 359 -48.27 52.68 15.31
CA ILE A 359 -49.24 53.60 15.90
C ILE A 359 -50.60 53.36 15.23
N LYS A 360 -51.67 53.76 15.92
CA LYS A 360 -53.02 53.91 15.36
C LYS A 360 -53.55 55.28 15.75
N ARG A 361 -53.86 56.14 14.78
CA ARG A 361 -54.54 57.41 15.05
C ARG A 361 -55.98 57.17 15.50
N ILE A 362 -56.42 58.00 16.43
CA ILE A 362 -57.81 58.27 16.74
C ILE A 362 -58.03 59.76 16.47
N VAL A 363 -59.09 60.13 15.74
CA VAL A 363 -59.33 61.50 15.29
C VAL A 363 -60.66 61.99 15.84
N ASN A 364 -60.61 62.83 16.87
CA ASN A 364 -61.78 63.35 17.58
C ASN A 364 -61.76 64.88 17.55
N LYS A 365 -62.73 65.48 16.83
CA LYS A 365 -63.00 66.94 16.83
C LYS A 365 -61.73 67.83 16.88
N ASN A 366 -60.89 67.72 15.86
CA ASN A 366 -59.60 68.40 15.68
C ASN A 366 -58.42 67.97 16.56
N VAL A 367 -58.62 67.07 17.54
CA VAL A 367 -57.53 66.40 18.27
C VAL A 367 -57.19 65.07 17.58
N HIS A 368 -55.89 64.83 17.41
CA HIS A 368 -55.36 63.51 17.08
C HIS A 368 -54.79 62.91 18.37
N SER A 369 -55.26 61.73 18.77
CA SER A 369 -54.60 60.90 19.79
C SER A 369 -54.03 59.65 19.13
N PHE A 370 -53.02 59.04 19.76
CA PHE A 370 -52.22 57.99 19.14
C PHE A 370 -52.09 56.79 20.08
N VAL A 371 -52.68 55.65 19.71
CA VAL A 371 -52.43 54.39 20.42
C VAL A 371 -51.14 53.79 19.88
N VAL A 372 -50.17 53.55 20.75
CA VAL A 372 -48.85 53.00 20.38
C VAL A 372 -48.85 51.49 20.60
N SER A 373 -48.32 50.74 19.63
CA SER A 373 -48.18 49.29 19.72
C SER A 373 -47.04 48.87 20.66
N SER A 374 -47.05 47.62 21.12
CA SER A 374 -45.93 46.99 21.84
C SER A 374 -44.74 46.60 20.95
N LEU A 375 -44.77 46.94 19.65
CA LEU A 375 -43.64 46.71 18.75
C LEU A 375 -42.61 47.82 18.93
N GLU A 376 -41.36 47.46 19.25
CA GLU A 376 -40.24 48.39 19.30
C GLU A 376 -39.57 48.51 17.92
N PRO A 377 -39.67 49.65 17.23
CA PRO A 377 -39.08 49.83 15.90
C PRO A 377 -37.55 49.93 15.96
N VAL A 378 -36.91 49.60 14.84
CA VAL A 378 -35.50 49.95 14.60
C VAL A 378 -35.41 51.13 13.63
N ALA A 379 -34.50 52.08 13.91
CA ALA A 379 -34.31 53.33 13.16
C ALA A 379 -33.58 53.17 11.81
N LEU A 380 -33.75 52.02 11.15
CA LEU A 380 -33.19 51.66 9.85
C LEU A 380 -34.31 51.18 8.94
N ARG A 381 -34.38 51.62 7.67
CA ARG A 381 -35.40 51.18 6.71
C ARG A 381 -34.87 50.23 5.63
N ASN A 382 -33.58 50.32 5.28
CA ASN A 382 -33.02 49.60 4.14
C ASN A 382 -31.49 49.42 4.20
N ASP A 383 -30.92 48.66 3.25
CA ASP A 383 -29.48 48.40 3.11
C ASP A 383 -28.59 49.67 3.10
N LYS A 384 -29.08 50.83 2.64
CA LYS A 384 -28.32 52.10 2.73
C LYS A 384 -28.23 52.63 4.16
N ASP A 385 -29.25 52.40 4.98
CA ASP A 385 -29.27 52.81 6.38
C ASP A 385 -28.40 51.86 7.21
N ILE A 386 -28.47 50.54 6.95
CA ILE A 386 -27.53 49.56 7.49
C ILE A 386 -26.10 49.95 7.13
N LYS A 387 -25.82 50.29 5.86
CA LYS A 387 -24.48 50.77 5.46
C LYS A 387 -24.04 51.94 6.32
N LYS A 388 -24.86 52.99 6.44
CA LYS A 388 -24.54 54.16 7.27
C LYS A 388 -24.30 53.81 8.73
N GLN A 389 -25.13 52.97 9.36
CA GLN A 389 -24.90 52.55 10.73
C GLN A 389 -23.57 51.80 10.86
N ILE A 390 -23.30 50.81 10.01
CA ILE A 390 -22.06 50.02 10.08
C ILE A 390 -20.82 50.89 9.82
N GLU A 391 -20.89 51.86 8.91
CA GLU A 391 -19.78 52.81 8.67
C GLU A 391 -19.53 53.74 9.88
N GLN A 392 -20.56 54.06 10.67
CA GLN A 392 -20.44 54.83 11.91
C GLN A 392 -20.01 53.96 13.10
N GLU A 393 -20.56 52.75 13.24
CA GLU A 393 -20.35 51.80 14.35
C GLU A 393 -18.95 51.16 14.32
N PHE A 394 -18.35 51.02 13.13
CA PHE A 394 -17.01 50.47 12.94
C PHE A 394 -16.01 51.47 12.32
N ASN A 395 -16.36 52.77 12.26
CA ASN A 395 -15.51 53.88 11.78
C ASN A 395 -14.76 53.60 10.44
N LEU A 396 -15.45 53.04 9.46
CA LEU A 396 -14.84 52.56 8.21
C LEU A 396 -15.75 52.76 6.99
N THR A 397 -15.19 52.72 5.78
CA THR A 397 -15.95 52.88 4.53
C THR A 397 -16.33 51.54 3.89
N MET A 398 -17.55 51.42 3.35
CA MET A 398 -18.05 50.19 2.72
C MET A 398 -18.85 50.44 1.43
N SER A 399 -18.76 49.50 0.48
CA SER A 399 -19.61 49.51 -0.72
C SER A 399 -21.03 49.05 -0.41
N TYR A 400 -22.02 49.67 -1.06
CA TYR A 400 -23.43 49.23 -0.96
C TYR A 400 -23.62 47.77 -1.39
N THR A 401 -22.82 47.30 -2.36
CA THR A 401 -22.85 45.92 -2.85
C THR A 401 -22.48 44.90 -1.78
N ALA A 402 -21.55 45.22 -0.88
CA ALA A 402 -21.17 44.33 0.23
C ALA A 402 -22.33 44.14 1.22
N VAL A 403 -22.97 45.23 1.65
CA VAL A 403 -24.17 45.18 2.51
C VAL A 403 -25.33 44.47 1.80
N ARG A 404 -25.53 44.72 0.50
CA ARG A 404 -26.63 44.10 -0.26
C ARG A 404 -26.47 42.59 -0.41
N LYS A 405 -25.27 42.09 -0.72
CA LYS A 405 -25.03 40.67 -1.02
C LYS A 405 -24.87 39.77 0.22
N SER A 406 -24.82 40.32 1.43
CA SER A 406 -24.53 39.57 2.67
C SER A 406 -25.46 38.39 3.00
N HIS A 407 -26.68 38.32 2.43
CA HIS A 407 -27.57 37.16 2.59
C HIS A 407 -27.23 35.96 1.68
N HIS A 408 -26.59 36.15 0.53
CA HIS A 408 -26.39 35.08 -0.47
C HIS A 408 -25.01 34.42 -0.38
N ASN A 409 -24.62 34.01 0.83
CA ASN A 409 -23.53 33.06 1.14
C ASN A 409 -22.11 33.34 0.61
N LEU A 410 -21.81 34.51 0.01
CA LEU A 410 -20.51 34.78 -0.61
C LEU A 410 -20.05 36.25 -0.55
N GLN A 411 -19.40 36.61 0.56
CA GLN A 411 -18.19 37.47 0.61
C GLN A 411 -17.48 37.36 1.98
N ARG A 412 -17.38 36.13 2.53
CA ARG A 412 -16.36 35.82 3.54
C ARG A 412 -14.98 35.99 2.91
N GLY A 413 -13.99 36.43 3.69
CA GLY A 413 -12.97 37.39 3.25
C GLY A 413 -12.09 37.00 2.05
N ARG A 414 -10.83 36.63 2.31
CA ARG A 414 -9.86 36.09 1.35
C ARG A 414 -9.38 34.72 1.81
N ILE A 415 -9.30 34.46 3.12
CA ILE A 415 -9.13 33.11 3.70
C ILE A 415 -10.17 32.14 3.11
N ASP A 416 -11.47 32.44 3.18
CA ASP A 416 -12.53 31.56 2.68
C ASP A 416 -12.50 31.31 1.17
N ARG A 417 -11.93 32.25 0.39
CA ARG A 417 -11.72 32.05 -1.05
C ARG A 417 -10.59 31.07 -1.32
N VAL A 418 -9.52 31.10 -0.52
CA VAL A 418 -8.43 30.11 -0.55
C VAL A 418 -8.95 28.74 -0.09
N LEU A 419 -9.56 28.67 1.10
CA LEU A 419 -10.12 27.42 1.63
C LEU A 419 -11.16 26.83 0.67
N GLY A 420 -12.11 27.63 0.17
CA GLY A 420 -13.14 27.16 -0.77
C GLY A 420 -12.59 26.73 -2.14
N GLU A 421 -11.44 27.23 -2.58
CA GLU A 421 -10.75 26.68 -3.76
C GLU A 421 -10.13 25.31 -3.46
N LEU A 422 -9.40 25.19 -2.35
CA LEU A 422 -8.70 23.98 -1.94
C LEU A 422 -9.68 22.85 -1.55
N THR A 423 -10.77 23.15 -0.84
CA THR A 423 -11.84 22.18 -0.52
C THR A 423 -12.50 21.65 -1.79
N ARG A 424 -12.81 22.49 -2.78
CA ARG A 424 -13.37 22.03 -4.08
C ARG A 424 -12.43 21.14 -4.89
N LYS A 425 -11.12 21.21 -4.65
CA LYS A 425 -10.10 20.32 -5.24
C LYS A 425 -9.82 19.09 -4.36
N GLY A 426 -10.40 19.01 -3.17
CA GLY A 426 -10.09 18.00 -2.17
C GLY A 426 -8.63 18.05 -1.74
N LEU A 427 -8.16 19.24 -1.37
CA LEU A 427 -6.79 19.53 -0.89
C LEU A 427 -6.73 20.06 0.55
N ILE A 428 -7.87 20.21 1.24
CA ILE A 428 -7.91 20.57 2.68
C ILE A 428 -7.93 19.33 3.56
N ASP A 429 -8.84 18.39 3.27
CA ASP A 429 -9.06 17.19 4.08
C ASP A 429 -8.15 16.01 3.70
N ILE A 430 -7.15 16.28 2.86
CA ILE A 430 -6.21 15.31 2.27
C ILE A 430 -5.32 14.63 3.33
N THR A 431 -5.28 13.30 3.25
CA THR A 431 -4.57 12.37 4.15
C THR A 431 -3.38 11.72 3.46
N TYR A 432 -2.46 11.08 4.20
CA TYR A 432 -1.37 10.33 3.57
C TYR A 432 -1.85 9.12 2.72
N ASN A 433 -3.10 8.69 2.91
CA ASN A 433 -3.76 7.67 2.08
C ASN A 433 -4.23 8.19 0.72
N ASP A 434 -4.30 9.51 0.49
CA ASP A 434 -4.62 10.13 -0.79
C ASP A 434 -3.41 10.10 -1.76
N ILE A 435 -2.90 8.88 -2.02
CA ILE A 435 -1.64 8.55 -2.70
C ILE A 435 -1.34 9.42 -3.91
N GLU A 436 -2.29 9.58 -4.84
CA GLU A 436 -2.05 10.31 -6.09
C GLU A 436 -1.73 11.78 -5.81
N LYS A 437 -2.55 12.41 -4.95
CA LYS A 437 -2.45 13.83 -4.61
C LYS A 437 -1.28 14.13 -3.68
N VAL A 438 -1.06 13.33 -2.63
CA VAL A 438 0.09 13.55 -1.73
C VAL A 438 1.39 13.23 -2.45
N GLY A 439 1.41 12.22 -3.32
CA GLY A 439 2.54 11.94 -4.21
C GLY A 439 2.84 13.10 -5.16
N ALA A 440 1.81 13.62 -5.87
CA ALA A 440 1.96 14.79 -6.75
C ALA A 440 2.43 16.03 -5.99
N LEU A 441 1.87 16.29 -4.81
CA LEU A 441 2.24 17.42 -3.94
C LEU A 441 3.67 17.28 -3.40
N ALA A 442 4.10 16.08 -3.02
CA ALA A 442 5.47 15.80 -2.58
C ALA A 442 6.48 16.00 -3.71
N ARG A 443 6.19 15.48 -4.91
CA ARG A 443 7.02 15.71 -6.11
C ARG A 443 7.08 17.21 -6.47
N LEU A 444 5.94 17.90 -6.43
CA LEU A 444 5.84 19.34 -6.69
C LEU A 444 6.67 20.15 -5.69
N CYS A 445 6.63 19.79 -4.40
CA CYS A 445 7.48 20.40 -3.37
C CYS A 445 8.98 20.17 -3.65
N GLY A 446 9.38 18.96 -4.06
CA GLY A 446 10.75 18.66 -4.49
C GLY A 446 11.19 19.51 -5.67
N PHE A 447 10.36 19.64 -6.71
CA PHE A 447 10.61 20.50 -7.87
C PHE A 447 10.73 21.98 -7.47
N MET A 448 9.86 22.47 -6.58
CA MET A 448 9.88 23.86 -6.13
C MET A 448 11.11 24.21 -5.27
N LEU A 449 11.72 23.23 -4.60
CA LEU A 449 13.04 23.40 -3.98
C LEU A 449 14.19 23.29 -4.99
N GLY A 450 14.04 22.52 -6.07
CA GLY A 450 14.96 22.43 -7.21
C GLY A 450 14.80 23.53 -8.29
N ASP A 451 14.40 23.19 -9.52
CA ASP A 451 14.29 24.14 -10.64
C ASP A 451 13.09 25.12 -10.59
N GLY A 452 12.14 24.92 -9.67
CA GLY A 452 10.94 25.76 -9.50
C GLY A 452 11.14 27.01 -8.64
N HIS A 453 10.23 27.98 -8.73
CA HIS A 453 10.27 29.24 -7.98
C HIS A 453 8.86 29.76 -7.64
N LEU A 454 8.65 30.11 -6.37
CA LEU A 454 7.44 30.79 -5.89
C LEU A 454 7.69 32.31 -5.80
N THR A 455 6.86 33.10 -6.49
CA THR A 455 6.99 34.57 -6.47
C THR A 455 6.76 35.17 -5.08
N ARG A 456 7.44 36.29 -4.74
CA ARG A 456 7.32 36.96 -3.43
C ARG A 456 5.87 37.23 -3.01
N ASN A 457 5.06 37.76 -3.92
CA ASN A 457 3.64 38.07 -3.66
C ASN A 457 2.76 36.80 -3.51
N SER A 458 3.33 35.60 -3.68
CA SER A 458 2.69 34.30 -3.50
C SER A 458 1.40 34.13 -4.30
N ILE A 459 1.44 34.58 -5.56
CA ILE A 459 0.34 34.48 -6.54
C ILE A 459 0.71 33.49 -7.66
N ARG A 460 1.97 33.55 -8.12
CA ARG A 460 2.49 32.83 -9.28
C ARG A 460 3.54 31.82 -8.88
N LEU A 461 3.35 30.59 -9.34
CA LEU A 461 4.37 29.55 -9.41
C LEU A 461 5.05 29.63 -10.78
N HIS A 462 6.37 29.50 -10.83
CA HIS A 462 7.16 29.43 -12.06
C HIS A 462 7.94 28.12 -12.10
N PHE A 463 7.83 27.39 -13.21
CA PHE A 463 8.47 26.12 -13.44
C PHE A 463 9.44 26.24 -14.61
N SER A 464 10.71 25.95 -14.38
CA SER A 464 11.80 25.97 -15.37
C SER A 464 12.38 24.57 -15.49
N GLY A 465 12.92 24.19 -16.65
CA GLY A 465 13.57 22.89 -16.82
C GLY A 465 13.55 22.39 -18.26
N ASN A 466 13.78 21.10 -18.46
CA ASN A 466 13.59 20.48 -19.78
C ASN A 466 12.08 20.32 -20.09
N LYS A 467 11.71 20.36 -21.38
CA LYS A 467 10.29 20.30 -21.81
C LYS A 467 9.54 19.07 -21.29
N GLN A 468 10.15 17.89 -21.31
CA GLN A 468 9.52 16.65 -20.87
C GLN A 468 9.29 16.63 -19.35
N ALA A 469 10.22 17.16 -18.55
CA ALA A 469 10.01 17.30 -17.11
C ALA A 469 8.81 18.22 -16.82
N LEU A 470 8.71 19.35 -17.54
CA LEU A 470 7.59 20.28 -17.39
C LEU A 470 6.24 19.68 -17.83
N GLU A 471 6.22 18.84 -18.88
CA GLU A 471 5.04 18.07 -19.29
C GLU A 471 4.59 17.03 -18.24
N GLU A 472 5.51 16.49 -17.43
CA GLU A 472 5.16 15.61 -16.31
C GLU A 472 4.76 16.40 -15.04
N VAL A 473 5.35 17.57 -14.77
CA VAL A 473 4.88 18.50 -13.71
C VAL A 473 3.46 18.97 -13.98
N GLN A 474 3.08 19.19 -15.24
CA GLN A 474 1.71 19.57 -15.61
C GLN A 474 0.68 18.50 -15.20
N LYS A 475 1.02 17.21 -15.29
CA LYS A 475 0.13 16.13 -14.80
C LYS A 475 -0.02 16.12 -13.28
N ASP A 476 1.05 16.42 -12.55
CA ASP A 476 0.97 16.57 -11.09
C ASP A 476 0.08 17.76 -10.70
N LEU A 477 0.12 18.85 -11.47
CA LEU A 477 -0.83 19.95 -11.32
C LEU A 477 -2.26 19.51 -11.67
N ASP A 478 -2.48 18.73 -12.72
CA ASP A 478 -3.79 18.19 -13.11
C ASP A 478 -4.40 17.28 -12.04
N ILE A 479 -3.58 16.40 -11.41
CA ILE A 479 -3.98 15.57 -10.26
C ILE A 479 -4.40 16.42 -9.05
N LEU A 480 -3.74 17.56 -8.85
CA LEU A 480 -4.13 18.58 -7.85
C LEU A 480 -5.28 19.49 -8.35
N GLY A 481 -5.82 19.25 -9.55
CA GLY A 481 -6.94 19.98 -10.14
C GLY A 481 -6.59 21.33 -10.78
N TYR A 482 -5.34 21.54 -11.20
CA TYR A 482 -4.78 22.84 -11.63
C TYR A 482 -4.39 22.89 -13.12
N THR A 483 -5.37 22.68 -14.01
CA THR A 483 -5.20 22.69 -15.48
C THR A 483 -4.89 24.07 -16.10
N ASN A 484 -5.17 25.18 -15.40
CA ASN A 484 -5.10 26.55 -15.94
C ASN A 484 -3.68 27.17 -15.89
N TYR A 485 -2.67 26.41 -16.31
CA TYR A 485 -1.29 26.89 -16.44
C TYR A 485 -1.00 27.49 -17.83
N SER A 486 0.09 28.26 -17.96
CA SER A 486 0.54 28.76 -19.26
C SER A 486 1.05 27.62 -20.15
N LYS A 487 1.03 27.81 -21.47
CA LYS A 487 1.77 26.94 -22.40
C LYS A 487 3.26 26.97 -22.03
N ILE A 488 3.95 25.84 -22.26
CA ILE A 488 5.42 25.75 -22.14
C ILE A 488 6.03 26.59 -23.26
N GLN A 489 6.98 27.46 -22.92
CA GLN A 489 7.69 28.34 -23.85
C GLN A 489 9.20 28.14 -23.72
N SER A 490 9.93 28.25 -24.84
CA SER A 490 11.39 28.18 -24.88
C SER A 490 11.96 29.51 -25.36
N VAL A 491 12.92 30.07 -24.61
CA VAL A 491 13.55 31.37 -24.87
C VAL A 491 15.07 31.19 -24.95
N THR A 492 15.66 31.64 -26.05
CA THR A 492 17.11 31.62 -26.25
C THR A 492 17.78 32.73 -25.44
N LEU A 493 18.48 32.35 -24.37
CA LEU A 493 19.28 33.25 -23.55
C LEU A 493 20.69 33.40 -24.13
N LYS A 494 21.17 34.64 -24.24
CA LYS A 494 22.56 34.95 -24.62
C LYS A 494 23.26 35.50 -23.38
N ASN A 495 24.04 34.66 -22.71
CA ASN A 495 24.77 35.01 -21.49
C ASN A 495 26.27 35.12 -21.81
N GLU A 496 26.98 35.99 -21.11
CA GLU A 496 28.44 36.13 -21.24
C GLU A 496 29.10 35.97 -19.88
N LEU A 497 29.97 34.97 -19.76
CA LEU A 497 30.64 34.59 -18.52
C LEU A 497 32.14 34.51 -18.78
N SER A 498 32.91 35.36 -18.09
CA SER A 498 34.37 35.47 -18.21
C SER A 498 34.86 35.57 -19.67
N GLY A 499 34.22 36.45 -20.46
CA GLY A 499 34.55 36.68 -21.88
C GLY A 499 34.14 35.56 -22.85
N ARG A 500 33.42 34.52 -22.38
CA ARG A 500 32.85 33.47 -23.22
C ARG A 500 31.35 33.68 -23.38
N LYS A 501 30.89 33.75 -24.62
CA LYS A 501 29.46 33.88 -24.97
C LYS A 501 28.82 32.50 -25.02
N PHE A 502 27.81 32.30 -24.18
CA PHE A 502 27.02 31.08 -24.07
C PHE A 502 25.60 31.34 -24.58
N VAL A 503 25.17 30.56 -25.57
CA VAL A 503 23.78 30.54 -26.03
C VAL A 503 23.08 29.37 -25.35
N GLY A 504 22.23 29.67 -24.38
CA GLY A 504 21.38 28.69 -23.69
C GLY A 504 19.94 28.76 -24.18
N ILE A 505 19.16 27.70 -23.94
CA ILE A 505 17.71 27.72 -24.12
C ILE A 505 17.08 27.50 -22.75
N SER A 506 16.41 28.51 -22.22
CA SER A 506 15.55 28.36 -21.04
C SER A 506 14.19 27.89 -21.50
N THR A 507 13.60 26.89 -20.85
CA THR A 507 12.23 26.45 -21.12
C THR A 507 11.44 26.48 -19.82
N SER A 508 10.24 27.06 -19.85
CA SER A 508 9.43 27.28 -18.65
C SER A 508 7.93 27.40 -18.92
N PHE A 509 7.15 27.33 -17.83
CA PHE A 509 5.74 27.74 -17.78
C PHE A 509 5.38 28.31 -16.40
N THR A 510 4.20 28.91 -16.27
CA THR A 510 3.71 29.50 -15.01
C THR A 510 2.29 29.06 -14.67
N LEU A 511 1.95 29.10 -13.38
CA LEU A 511 0.59 28.91 -12.88
C LEU A 511 0.24 30.05 -11.91
N ASP A 512 -0.87 30.74 -12.17
CA ASP A 512 -1.41 31.79 -11.30
C ASP A 512 -2.53 31.22 -10.40
N SER A 513 -2.16 30.78 -9.19
CA SER A 513 -3.12 30.54 -8.10
C SER A 513 -2.51 30.99 -6.77
N LYS A 514 -3.13 32.00 -6.13
CA LYS A 514 -2.83 32.40 -4.75
C LYS A 514 -3.15 31.26 -3.77
N ALA A 515 -4.15 30.42 -4.04
CA ALA A 515 -4.54 29.34 -3.12
C ALA A 515 -3.49 28.22 -3.08
N LEU A 516 -3.05 27.71 -4.23
CA LEU A 516 -1.97 26.72 -4.28
C LEU A 516 -0.65 27.31 -3.78
N SER A 517 -0.34 28.55 -4.15
CA SER A 517 0.86 29.27 -3.67
C SER A 517 0.92 29.33 -2.14
N LEU A 518 -0.19 29.72 -1.48
CA LEU A 518 -0.26 29.78 -0.02
C LEU A 518 -0.23 28.41 0.64
N LEU A 519 -0.82 27.38 0.01
CA LEU A 519 -0.75 26.01 0.51
C LEU A 519 0.69 25.50 0.51
N ILE A 520 1.41 25.56 -0.62
CA ILE A 520 2.80 25.08 -0.66
C ILE A 520 3.73 25.92 0.23
N GLN A 521 3.43 27.20 0.43
CA GLN A 521 4.16 28.06 1.36
C GLN A 521 3.95 27.61 2.82
N TYR A 522 2.72 27.30 3.25
CA TYR A 522 2.43 26.72 4.57
C TYR A 522 3.13 25.36 4.78
N LEU A 523 3.17 24.51 3.76
CA LEU A 523 3.85 23.22 3.83
C LEU A 523 5.37 23.36 4.03
N GLY A 524 5.97 24.45 3.53
CA GLY A 524 7.37 24.83 3.79
C GLY A 524 8.14 25.43 2.62
N ILE A 525 7.50 25.65 1.45
CA ILE A 525 8.20 26.16 0.26
C ILE A 525 8.50 27.67 0.39
N PRO A 526 9.78 28.10 0.25
CA PRO A 526 10.17 29.49 0.38
C PRO A 526 9.70 30.35 -0.80
N THR A 527 9.26 31.57 -0.49
CA THR A 527 8.98 32.61 -1.48
C THR A 527 10.23 33.37 -1.87
N GLY A 528 10.44 33.63 -3.16
CA GLY A 528 11.54 34.47 -3.63
C GLY A 528 12.84 33.69 -3.87
N ASP A 529 13.97 34.28 -3.48
CA ASP A 529 15.30 33.83 -3.90
C ASP A 529 15.91 32.85 -2.88
N LYS A 530 15.82 31.56 -3.24
CA LYS A 530 16.31 30.41 -2.45
C LYS A 530 17.78 30.51 -2.03
N THR A 531 18.61 31.30 -2.72
CA THR A 531 20.01 31.53 -2.35
C THR A 531 20.14 32.35 -1.05
N ILE A 532 19.22 33.30 -0.83
CA ILE A 532 19.23 34.27 0.28
C ILE A 532 18.04 34.10 1.25
N THR A 533 17.27 33.03 1.13
CA THR A 533 16.10 32.74 1.98
C THR A 533 16.29 31.38 2.66
N PRO A 534 16.23 31.27 4.00
CA PRO A 534 16.31 29.97 4.68
C PRO A 534 15.07 29.12 4.37
N TYR A 535 15.24 27.80 4.36
CA TYR A 535 14.16 26.83 4.18
C TYR A 535 14.58 25.48 4.74
N ASN A 536 13.58 24.67 5.09
CA ASN A 536 13.72 23.30 5.60
C ASN A 536 13.02 22.32 4.64
N VAL A 537 13.13 21.01 4.91
CA VAL A 537 12.27 20.00 4.31
C VAL A 537 10.82 20.26 4.76
N PRO A 538 9.82 20.24 3.85
CA PRO A 538 8.42 20.47 4.21
C PRO A 538 7.93 19.49 5.30
N HIS A 539 7.15 19.99 6.26
CA HIS A 539 6.87 19.25 7.50
C HIS A 539 6.13 17.92 7.25
N PHE A 540 5.24 17.88 6.26
CA PHE A 540 4.51 16.68 5.85
C PHE A 540 5.39 15.62 5.15
N ILE A 541 6.60 15.97 4.69
CA ILE A 541 7.56 15.01 4.16
C ILE A 541 8.31 14.33 5.31
N ASN A 542 8.83 15.11 6.27
CA ASN A 542 9.52 14.56 7.45
C ASN A 542 8.62 13.57 8.22
N ASN A 543 7.35 13.94 8.40
CA ASN A 543 6.34 13.14 9.11
C ASN A 543 5.57 12.16 8.20
N GLY A 544 5.95 12.06 6.92
CA GLY A 544 5.26 11.26 5.91
C GLY A 544 5.70 9.79 5.87
N THR A 545 4.89 8.99 5.19
CA THR A 545 5.20 7.59 4.82
C THR A 545 6.43 7.51 3.92
N LYS A 546 7.06 6.33 3.82
CA LYS A 546 8.23 6.13 2.94
C LYS A 546 7.89 6.43 1.48
N PHE A 547 6.65 6.17 1.06
CA PHE A 547 6.15 6.63 -0.24
C PHE A 547 6.34 8.15 -0.42
N VAL A 548 5.80 8.97 0.49
CA VAL A 548 5.86 10.44 0.40
C VAL A 548 7.29 10.97 0.44
N LYS A 549 8.13 10.40 1.30
CA LYS A 549 9.57 10.73 1.39
C LYS A 549 10.30 10.42 0.09
N ARG A 550 10.04 9.26 -0.51
CA ARG A 550 10.60 8.85 -1.81
C ARG A 550 10.17 9.80 -2.92
N GLU A 551 8.88 10.13 -3.00
CA GLU A 551 8.32 11.01 -4.03
C GLU A 551 8.96 12.42 -4.01
N PHE A 552 9.15 12.99 -2.82
CA PHE A 552 9.86 14.26 -2.65
C PHE A 552 11.34 14.16 -3.06
N LEU A 553 12.07 13.16 -2.52
CA LEU A 553 13.50 12.99 -2.81
C LEU A 553 13.76 12.80 -4.30
N ARG A 554 12.99 11.94 -4.97
CA ARG A 554 13.19 11.60 -6.39
C ARG A 554 12.86 12.78 -7.32
N ALA A 555 11.96 13.68 -6.92
CA ALA A 555 11.70 14.91 -7.64
C ALA A 555 12.82 15.95 -7.45
N LEU A 556 13.22 16.23 -6.21
CA LEU A 556 14.30 17.15 -5.88
C LEU A 556 15.61 16.78 -6.58
N PHE A 557 16.00 15.50 -6.50
CA PHE A 557 17.17 14.97 -7.19
C PHE A 557 16.95 14.83 -8.71
N GLY A 558 15.69 14.66 -9.16
CA GLY A 558 15.31 14.66 -10.57
C GLY A 558 15.68 15.96 -11.28
N CYS A 559 15.45 17.11 -10.61
CA CYS A 559 15.97 18.42 -11.00
C CYS A 559 17.50 18.52 -10.81
N ASP A 560 17.93 18.81 -9.58
CA ASP A 560 19.23 19.42 -9.29
C ASP A 560 20.40 18.43 -9.29
N ALA A 561 20.15 17.12 -9.16
CA ALA A 561 21.21 16.17 -8.90
C ALA A 561 21.89 15.62 -10.17
N ASP A 562 23.18 15.33 -9.99
CA ASP A 562 24.06 14.76 -11.01
C ASP A 562 23.57 13.38 -11.48
N LYS A 563 23.40 13.19 -12.81
CA LYS A 563 22.93 11.92 -13.38
C LYS A 563 23.98 10.80 -13.25
N PRO A 564 23.59 9.51 -13.29
CA PRO A 564 24.53 8.40 -13.37
C PRO A 564 25.45 8.52 -14.58
N LYS A 565 26.75 8.38 -14.33
CA LYS A 565 27.86 8.36 -15.28
C LYS A 565 28.78 7.22 -14.84
N TRP A 566 29.29 6.43 -15.78
CA TRP A 566 30.13 5.27 -15.45
C TRP A 566 31.43 5.26 -16.23
N LYS A 567 32.44 4.57 -15.66
CA LYS A 567 33.71 4.23 -16.32
C LYS A 567 34.02 2.76 -16.07
N LYS A 568 33.93 1.95 -17.12
CA LYS A 568 33.98 0.48 -17.09
C LYS A 568 32.89 -0.12 -16.17
N MET A 569 33.21 -0.36 -14.90
CA MET A 569 32.32 -1.02 -13.92
C MET A 569 31.87 -0.11 -12.78
N ASN A 570 32.39 1.11 -12.69
CA ASN A 570 32.20 2.01 -11.53
C ASN A 570 31.44 3.28 -11.94
N PHE A 571 30.63 3.81 -11.02
CA PHE A 571 29.80 5.00 -11.22
C PHE A 571 30.41 6.22 -10.50
N ASN A 572 29.95 7.42 -10.85
CA ASN A 572 30.22 8.65 -10.11
C ASN A 572 29.51 8.65 -8.74
N ALA A 573 29.98 9.54 -7.84
CA ALA A 573 29.12 10.05 -6.79
C ALA A 573 27.96 10.84 -7.41
N LEU A 574 26.76 10.66 -6.87
CA LEU A 574 25.62 11.53 -7.17
C LEU A 574 25.65 12.68 -6.16
N SER A 575 25.60 13.91 -6.65
CA SER A 575 25.61 15.11 -5.83
C SER A 575 24.38 15.95 -6.12
N LEU A 576 23.58 16.24 -5.09
CA LEU A 576 22.66 17.38 -5.08
C LEU A 576 23.50 18.63 -4.78
N ARG A 577 23.56 19.57 -5.72
CA ARG A 577 24.34 20.81 -5.55
C ARG A 577 23.40 22.00 -5.44
N GLN A 578 23.48 22.72 -4.33
CA GLN A 578 22.71 23.94 -4.12
C GLN A 578 23.59 25.08 -3.58
N ASN A 579 23.29 26.30 -3.99
CA ASN A 579 24.06 27.50 -3.67
C ASN A 579 23.34 28.31 -2.59
N LYS A 580 24.07 28.78 -1.58
CA LYS A 580 23.54 29.57 -0.47
C LYS A 580 24.42 30.76 -0.13
N ALA A 581 23.82 31.86 0.32
CA ALA A 581 24.55 32.96 0.94
C ALA A 581 25.35 32.45 2.15
N ALA A 582 26.61 32.88 2.30
CA ALA A 582 27.53 32.34 3.30
C ALA A 582 27.02 32.45 4.75
N HIS A 583 26.19 33.45 5.06
CA HIS A 583 25.60 33.65 6.38
C HIS A 583 24.47 32.67 6.71
N LEU A 584 23.84 32.03 5.71
CA LEU A 584 22.78 31.01 5.89
C LEU A 584 23.35 29.57 5.87
N GLY A 585 24.63 29.41 6.18
CA GLY A 585 25.32 28.12 6.08
C GLY A 585 24.85 27.09 7.11
N LYS A 586 24.36 27.51 8.28
CA LYS A 586 23.87 26.62 9.34
C LYS A 586 22.50 26.03 8.98
N GLU A 587 21.62 26.87 8.46
CA GLU A 587 20.30 26.54 7.95
C GLU A 587 20.39 25.61 6.75
N MET A 588 21.37 25.85 5.86
CA MET A 588 21.64 24.96 4.73
C MET A 588 22.16 23.58 5.16
N LEU A 589 22.98 23.51 6.22
CA LEU A 589 23.40 22.24 6.81
C LEU A 589 22.22 21.51 7.47
N HIS A 590 21.42 22.20 8.29
CA HIS A 590 20.23 21.60 8.91
C HIS A 590 19.23 21.03 7.89
N TYR A 591 19.03 21.71 6.76
CA TYR A 591 18.25 21.18 5.65
C TYR A 591 18.87 19.90 5.03
N TYR A 592 20.19 19.84 4.89
CA TYR A 592 20.89 18.63 4.42
C TYR A 592 20.94 17.50 5.45
N ASP A 593 20.89 17.80 6.76
CA ASP A 593 20.71 16.81 7.83
C ASP A 593 19.30 16.21 7.74
N GLN A 594 18.26 17.04 7.56
CA GLN A 594 16.89 16.57 7.30
C GLN A 594 16.81 15.67 6.04
N LEU A 595 17.42 16.07 4.92
CA LEU A 595 17.53 15.20 3.75
C LEU A 595 18.28 13.90 4.04
N THR A 596 19.28 13.93 4.92
CA THR A 596 20.04 12.73 5.30
C THR A 596 19.17 11.76 6.11
N PHE A 597 18.38 12.23 7.08
CA PHE A 597 17.40 11.39 7.76
C PHE A 597 16.37 10.79 6.79
N LEU A 598 15.91 11.55 5.78
CA LEU A 598 15.05 10.98 4.72
C LEU A 598 15.73 9.88 3.89
N PHE A 599 17.05 9.94 3.71
CA PHE A 599 17.82 8.90 3.01
C PHE A 599 18.09 7.67 3.89
N GLU A 600 18.24 7.86 5.20
CA GLU A 600 18.42 6.79 6.18
C GLU A 600 17.18 5.88 6.30
N ASP A 601 15.97 6.41 6.07
CA ASP A 601 14.74 5.62 5.93
C ASP A 601 14.82 4.55 4.81
N PHE A 602 15.64 4.78 3.79
CA PHE A 602 15.94 3.82 2.70
C PHE A 602 17.30 3.13 2.91
N GLY A 603 17.98 3.38 4.03
CA GLY A 603 19.30 2.87 4.38
C GLY A 603 20.45 3.45 3.55
N ILE A 604 20.26 4.63 2.96
CA ILE A 604 21.22 5.30 2.07
C ILE A 604 22.06 6.28 2.88
N ALA A 605 23.37 6.07 2.92
CA ALA A 605 24.32 6.95 3.60
C ALA A 605 24.76 8.11 2.68
N THR A 606 24.73 9.32 3.22
CA THR A 606 25.16 10.57 2.56
C THR A 606 26.46 11.12 3.15
N TYR A 607 26.95 12.23 2.60
CA TYR A 607 27.90 13.15 3.25
C TYR A 607 27.85 14.54 2.57
N VAL A 608 28.09 15.60 3.33
CA VAL A 608 28.06 16.98 2.82
C VAL A 608 29.48 17.51 2.55
N ASN A 609 29.68 18.10 1.37
CA ASN A 609 30.89 18.83 1.02
C ASN A 609 30.54 20.29 0.73
N ILE A 610 31.14 21.23 1.48
CA ILE A 610 31.05 22.68 1.23
C ILE A 610 32.21 23.10 0.32
N GLN A 611 31.93 23.93 -0.68
CA GLN A 611 32.92 24.58 -1.52
C GLN A 611 32.78 26.10 -1.41
N ASP A 612 33.78 26.74 -0.83
CA ASP A 612 34.02 28.17 -0.99
C ASP A 612 34.92 28.38 -2.21
N LYS A 613 34.49 29.22 -3.14
CA LYS A 613 35.25 29.59 -4.33
C LYS A 613 35.63 31.08 -4.36
N GLY A 614 35.22 31.86 -3.35
CA GLY A 614 35.24 33.32 -3.42
C GLY A 614 34.27 33.92 -4.44
N GLU A 615 33.32 33.16 -4.99
CA GLU A 615 32.34 33.64 -5.97
C GLU A 615 31.37 34.67 -5.32
N MET A 616 31.54 35.94 -5.67
CA MET A 616 30.65 37.04 -5.31
C MET A 616 29.54 37.19 -6.34
N ARG A 617 28.29 37.25 -5.89
CA ARG A 617 27.12 37.34 -6.78
C ARG A 617 26.94 38.77 -7.29
N GLN A 618 27.21 39.00 -8.58
CA GLN A 618 27.27 40.32 -9.22
C GLN A 618 26.02 41.21 -9.08
N ARG A 619 24.84 40.65 -8.74
CA ARG A 619 23.58 41.40 -8.62
C ARG A 619 23.43 42.12 -7.28
N ASP A 620 23.98 41.54 -6.22
CA ASP A 620 23.69 41.91 -4.82
C ASP A 620 24.94 41.90 -3.92
N ASN A 621 26.12 41.61 -4.48
CA ASN A 621 27.40 41.48 -3.79
C ASN A 621 27.38 40.53 -2.58
N VAL A 622 26.50 39.52 -2.60
CA VAL A 622 26.47 38.48 -1.59
C VAL A 622 27.55 37.43 -1.88
N LYS A 623 28.35 37.06 -0.88
CA LYS A 623 29.25 35.90 -0.95
C LYS A 623 28.42 34.62 -0.93
N VAL A 624 28.61 33.76 -1.92
CA VAL A 624 27.88 32.49 -2.07
C VAL A 624 28.81 31.30 -1.85
N LEU A 625 28.32 30.30 -1.11
CA LEU A 625 28.95 29.00 -0.93
C LEU A 625 28.15 27.93 -1.69
N THR A 626 28.86 26.96 -2.26
CA THR A 626 28.25 25.81 -2.94
C THR A 626 28.24 24.61 -2.00
N PHE A 627 27.04 24.16 -1.62
CA PHE A 627 26.84 22.98 -0.78
C PHE A 627 26.49 21.78 -1.65
N ASN A 628 27.22 20.68 -1.51
CA ASN A 628 26.99 19.44 -2.24
C ASN A 628 26.60 18.33 -1.24
N LEU A 629 25.34 17.87 -1.26
CA LEU A 629 24.92 16.65 -0.55
C LEU A 629 25.19 15.46 -1.47
N ASN A 630 26.04 14.54 -1.02
CA ASN A 630 26.57 13.47 -1.86
C ASN A 630 26.08 12.10 -1.37
N ILE A 631 25.60 11.26 -2.27
CA ILE A 631 25.36 9.84 -1.99
C ILE A 631 26.72 9.14 -1.95
N ARG A 632 27.05 8.43 -0.86
CA ARG A 632 28.37 7.77 -0.72
C ARG A 632 28.64 6.81 -1.90
N PRO A 633 29.74 6.98 -2.67
CA PRO A 633 29.91 6.34 -3.98
C PRO A 633 30.45 4.90 -3.91
N ASN A 634 29.87 4.06 -3.04
CA ASN A 634 30.15 2.63 -3.00
C ASN A 634 29.02 1.82 -3.67
N ASN A 635 29.32 0.59 -4.11
CA ASN A 635 28.38 -0.21 -4.91
C ASN A 635 27.06 -0.49 -4.19
N GLN A 636 27.09 -0.80 -2.88
CA GLN A 636 25.90 -1.11 -2.11
C GLN A 636 25.02 0.13 -1.90
N ASN A 637 25.62 1.28 -1.62
CA ASN A 637 24.92 2.51 -1.32
C ASN A 637 24.33 3.18 -2.56
N LEU A 638 25.08 3.18 -3.67
CA LEU A 638 24.56 3.59 -4.97
C LEU A 638 23.47 2.63 -5.45
N PHE A 639 23.60 1.32 -5.23
CA PHE A 639 22.52 0.37 -5.50
C PHE A 639 21.24 0.73 -4.72
N LYS A 640 21.33 0.94 -3.40
CA LYS A 640 20.17 1.37 -2.59
C LYS A 640 19.52 2.65 -3.11
N TYR A 641 20.29 3.68 -3.48
CA TYR A 641 19.73 4.89 -4.08
C TYR A 641 19.03 4.58 -5.42
N PHE A 642 19.70 3.83 -6.30
CA PHE A 642 19.19 3.52 -7.63
C PHE A 642 17.95 2.61 -7.62
N SER A 643 17.85 1.68 -6.65
CA SER A 643 16.71 0.78 -6.54
C SER A 643 15.60 1.29 -5.62
N ARG A 644 15.82 2.25 -4.71
CA ARG A 644 14.79 2.67 -3.73
C ARG A 644 14.24 4.08 -3.96
N VAL A 645 15.01 4.98 -4.57
CA VAL A 645 14.61 6.40 -4.74
C VAL A 645 14.36 6.74 -6.21
N GLY A 646 15.30 6.45 -7.10
CA GLY A 646 15.14 6.77 -8.53
C GLY A 646 15.24 8.27 -8.84
N TYR A 647 14.51 8.71 -9.87
CA TYR A 647 14.21 10.11 -10.13
C TYR A 647 12.75 10.26 -10.63
N ALA A 648 12.16 11.44 -10.49
CA ALA A 648 10.93 11.83 -11.17
C ALA A 648 11.19 12.91 -12.24
N TYR A 649 10.18 13.16 -13.07
CA TYR A 649 10.12 14.14 -14.17
C TYR A 649 11.11 13.91 -15.33
N GLU A 650 12.41 13.73 -15.07
CA GLU A 650 13.42 13.43 -16.10
C GLU A 650 13.47 11.93 -16.46
N LYS A 651 12.61 11.47 -17.38
CA LYS A 651 12.53 10.06 -17.79
C LYS A 651 13.87 9.47 -18.25
N TYR A 652 14.71 10.26 -18.91
CA TYR A 652 16.05 9.82 -19.29
C TYR A 652 16.99 9.62 -18.10
N LYS A 653 16.95 10.49 -17.07
CA LYS A 653 17.68 10.26 -15.82
C LYS A 653 17.16 9.00 -15.11
N ASP A 654 15.85 8.80 -15.04
CA ASP A 654 15.22 7.62 -14.43
C ASP A 654 15.60 6.32 -15.15
N GLN A 655 15.55 6.28 -16.48
CA GLN A 655 16.04 5.16 -17.29
C GLN A 655 17.52 4.83 -17.03
N LEU A 656 18.38 5.85 -16.87
CA LEU A 656 19.79 5.65 -16.49
C LEU A 656 19.93 5.07 -15.07
N VAL A 657 19.08 5.47 -14.13
CA VAL A 657 19.10 4.94 -12.77
C VAL A 657 18.64 3.50 -12.72
N ARG A 658 17.53 3.15 -13.36
CA ARG A 658 17.01 1.78 -13.42
C ARG A 658 18.01 0.80 -14.06
N LEU A 659 18.66 1.24 -15.15
CA LEU A 659 19.82 0.55 -15.74
C LEU A 659 20.96 0.35 -14.73
N SER A 660 21.28 1.38 -13.95
CA SER A 660 22.37 1.35 -12.96
C SER A 660 22.02 0.47 -11.74
N ALA A 661 20.75 0.39 -11.37
CA ALA A 661 20.23 -0.47 -10.31
C ALA A 661 20.44 -1.95 -10.66
N GLU A 662 19.96 -2.41 -11.82
CA GLU A 662 20.11 -3.81 -12.24
C GLU A 662 21.58 -4.18 -12.46
N TYR A 663 22.39 -3.29 -13.06
CA TYR A 663 23.83 -3.53 -13.20
C TYR A 663 24.52 -3.67 -11.84
N LEU A 664 24.22 -2.79 -10.87
CA LEU A 664 24.80 -2.91 -9.53
C LEU A 664 24.25 -4.12 -8.76
N ARG A 665 22.99 -4.53 -8.97
CA ARG A 665 22.46 -5.78 -8.39
C ARG A 665 23.24 -7.00 -8.90
N HIS A 666 23.46 -7.10 -10.22
CA HIS A 666 24.32 -8.13 -10.81
C HIS A 666 25.75 -8.07 -10.24
N LYS A 667 26.35 -6.88 -10.18
CA LYS A 667 27.70 -6.65 -9.67
C LYS A 667 27.86 -7.13 -8.22
N LEU A 668 26.90 -6.79 -7.37
CA LEU A 668 26.89 -7.16 -5.95
C LEU A 668 26.65 -8.67 -5.76
N HIS A 669 25.72 -9.27 -6.51
CA HIS A 669 25.46 -10.71 -6.46
C HIS A 669 26.71 -11.51 -6.87
N VAL A 670 27.38 -11.13 -7.96
CA VAL A 670 28.62 -11.81 -8.38
C VAL A 670 29.73 -11.63 -7.33
N ILE A 671 29.87 -10.46 -6.70
CA ILE A 671 30.80 -10.26 -5.57
C ILE A 671 30.49 -11.23 -4.42
N SER A 672 29.23 -11.43 -4.03
CA SER A 672 28.88 -12.38 -2.96
C SER A 672 29.21 -13.84 -3.31
N THR A 673 29.02 -14.25 -4.57
CA THR A 673 29.47 -15.60 -5.00
C THR A 673 30.99 -15.77 -4.97
N TRP A 674 31.74 -14.67 -5.18
CA TRP A 674 33.20 -14.68 -5.06
C TRP A 674 33.69 -14.67 -3.61
N GLN A 675 32.95 -14.04 -2.68
CA GLN A 675 33.22 -14.13 -1.25
C GLN A 675 33.17 -15.58 -0.76
N MET A 676 32.13 -16.34 -1.14
CA MET A 676 32.03 -17.77 -0.84
C MET A 676 33.18 -18.60 -1.46
N LYS A 677 33.53 -18.34 -2.72
CA LYS A 677 34.64 -19.03 -3.42
C LYS A 677 36.03 -18.68 -2.85
N SER A 678 36.18 -17.51 -2.24
CA SER A 678 37.45 -17.06 -1.66
C SER A 678 37.94 -18.01 -0.55
N GLN A 679 37.04 -18.51 0.30
CA GLN A 679 37.42 -19.46 1.35
C GLN A 679 37.97 -20.78 0.79
N LEU A 680 37.38 -21.30 -0.30
CA LEU A 680 37.88 -22.50 -0.98
C LEU A 680 39.28 -22.28 -1.57
N ILE A 681 39.52 -21.08 -2.13
CA ILE A 681 40.82 -20.66 -2.67
C ILE A 681 41.89 -20.55 -1.57
N ILE A 682 41.53 -20.03 -0.39
CA ILE A 682 42.42 -19.95 0.78
C ILE A 682 42.76 -21.36 1.27
N ASN A 683 41.75 -22.22 1.47
CA ASN A 683 41.93 -23.58 1.95
C ASN A 683 42.82 -24.41 1.00
N GLU A 684 42.64 -24.31 -0.32
CA GLU A 684 43.47 -25.03 -1.30
C GLU A 684 44.96 -24.65 -1.22
N VAL A 685 45.27 -23.38 -0.98
CA VAL A 685 46.67 -22.92 -0.88
C VAL A 685 47.27 -23.28 0.47
N GLN A 686 46.48 -23.29 1.55
CA GLN A 686 46.87 -23.85 2.85
C GLN A 686 47.16 -25.37 2.75
N GLN A 687 46.44 -26.09 1.89
CA GLN A 687 46.72 -27.49 1.51
C GLN A 687 47.93 -27.65 0.56
N GLY A 688 48.79 -26.64 0.42
CA GLY A 688 50.05 -26.72 -0.33
C GLY A 688 49.94 -26.53 -1.86
N ASN A 689 48.77 -26.15 -2.40
CA ASN A 689 48.68 -25.84 -3.83
C ASN A 689 49.32 -24.48 -4.14
N SER A 690 50.13 -24.41 -5.20
CA SER A 690 50.80 -23.16 -5.59
C SER A 690 49.81 -22.15 -6.16
N LEU A 691 50.07 -20.85 -5.91
CA LEU A 691 49.22 -19.73 -6.35
C LEU A 691 48.84 -19.80 -7.84
N ARG A 692 49.77 -20.24 -8.71
CA ARG A 692 49.53 -20.41 -10.15
C ARG A 692 48.60 -21.60 -10.46
N LYS A 693 48.70 -22.71 -9.73
CA LYS A 693 47.84 -23.89 -9.88
C LYS A 693 46.39 -23.55 -9.49
N THR A 694 46.20 -22.94 -8.33
CA THR A 694 44.89 -22.48 -7.85
C THR A 694 44.31 -21.39 -8.75
N ALA A 695 45.11 -20.40 -9.17
CA ALA A 695 44.65 -19.37 -10.10
C ALA A 695 44.15 -19.95 -11.44
N LYS A 696 44.85 -20.95 -12.00
CA LYS A 696 44.42 -21.67 -13.21
C LYS A 696 43.12 -22.44 -12.98
N LYS A 697 42.95 -23.11 -11.83
CA LYS A 697 41.73 -23.86 -11.46
C LYS A 697 40.48 -22.98 -11.40
N TYR A 698 40.59 -21.78 -10.83
CA TYR A 698 39.47 -20.85 -10.67
C TYR A 698 39.36 -19.81 -11.82
N HIS A 699 40.17 -19.93 -12.86
CA HIS A 699 40.25 -19.01 -14.01
C HIS A 699 40.51 -17.52 -13.64
N VAL A 700 41.25 -17.29 -12.54
CA VAL A 700 41.59 -15.96 -12.01
C VAL A 700 43.08 -15.66 -12.17
N THR A 701 43.52 -14.45 -11.83
CA THR A 701 44.95 -14.11 -11.79
C THR A 701 45.63 -14.64 -10.52
N SER A 702 46.94 -14.86 -10.55
CA SER A 702 47.73 -15.17 -9.34
C SER A 702 47.56 -14.13 -8.24
N ASP A 703 47.45 -12.86 -8.64
CA ASP A 703 47.28 -11.73 -7.73
C ASP A 703 45.92 -11.75 -7.04
N PHE A 704 44.88 -12.27 -7.70
CA PHE A 704 43.58 -12.45 -7.07
C PHE A 704 43.68 -13.42 -5.89
N VAL A 705 44.27 -14.61 -6.13
CA VAL A 705 44.53 -15.63 -5.11
C VAL A 705 45.40 -15.06 -3.98
N ALA A 706 46.51 -14.40 -4.31
CA ALA A 706 47.41 -13.81 -3.33
C ALA A 706 46.75 -12.71 -2.48
N ASN A 707 45.76 -11.98 -2.99
CA ASN A 707 45.02 -10.99 -2.21
C ASN A 707 43.96 -11.64 -1.27
N GLN A 708 43.42 -12.82 -1.61
CA GLN A 708 42.50 -13.56 -0.72
C GLN A 708 43.23 -14.03 0.55
N ILE A 709 44.41 -14.64 0.37
CA ILE A 709 45.26 -15.11 1.48
C ILE A 709 45.72 -13.96 2.39
N ARG A 710 45.84 -12.75 1.83
CA ARG A 710 46.16 -11.51 2.57
C ARG A 710 44.96 -10.87 3.28
N GLY A 711 43.81 -11.56 3.37
CA GLY A 711 42.63 -11.09 4.08
C GLY A 711 42.00 -9.82 3.51
N LYS A 712 42.26 -9.48 2.24
CA LYS A 712 41.67 -8.29 1.61
C LYS A 712 40.23 -8.54 1.23
N GLU A 713 39.42 -7.47 1.24
CA GLU A 713 38.05 -7.49 0.74
C GLU A 713 37.99 -8.12 -0.67
N VAL A 714 37.06 -9.04 -0.86
CA VAL A 714 36.90 -9.75 -2.14
C VAL A 714 36.34 -8.80 -3.18
N HIS A 715 36.95 -8.80 -4.37
CA HIS A 715 36.58 -7.93 -5.48
C HIS A 715 36.19 -8.77 -6.71
N LEU A 716 35.72 -8.14 -7.78
CA LEU A 716 35.50 -8.83 -9.04
C LEU A 716 36.83 -9.22 -9.72
N PRO A 717 36.97 -10.45 -10.25
CA PRO A 717 38.09 -10.80 -11.12
C PRO A 717 38.05 -9.93 -12.38
N ARG A 718 39.14 -9.18 -12.64
CA ARG A 718 39.22 -8.19 -13.74
C ARG A 718 38.93 -8.74 -15.14
N ASN A 719 39.02 -10.06 -15.31
CA ASN A 719 38.87 -10.76 -16.60
C ASN A 719 37.54 -11.52 -16.72
N GLN A 720 36.62 -11.41 -15.74
CA GLN A 720 35.37 -12.20 -15.69
C GLN A 720 34.09 -11.36 -15.53
N PHE A 721 34.17 -10.02 -15.46
CA PHE A 721 32.98 -9.16 -15.34
C PHE A 721 33.04 -7.98 -16.32
N ILE A 722 31.94 -7.78 -17.04
CA ILE A 722 31.83 -6.85 -18.17
C ILE A 722 31.47 -5.41 -17.73
N GLY A 723 31.80 -4.44 -18.56
CA GLY A 723 31.49 -3.03 -18.32
C GLY A 723 29.99 -2.71 -18.48
N VAL A 724 29.53 -1.57 -17.95
CA VAL A 724 28.11 -1.16 -18.00
C VAL A 724 27.58 -1.10 -19.44
N ASP A 725 28.34 -0.55 -20.38
CA ASP A 725 27.90 -0.39 -21.78
C ASP A 725 27.78 -1.73 -22.53
N GLU A 726 28.65 -2.69 -22.20
CA GLU A 726 28.63 -4.05 -22.74
C GLU A 726 27.51 -4.88 -22.09
N TRP A 727 27.35 -4.76 -20.77
CA TRP A 727 26.24 -5.35 -20.04
C TRP A 727 24.90 -4.84 -20.56
N LYS A 728 24.76 -3.54 -20.79
CA LYS A 728 23.57 -2.92 -21.37
C LYS A 728 23.23 -3.51 -22.74
N LYS A 729 24.22 -3.69 -23.63
CA LYS A 729 24.03 -4.32 -24.95
C LYS A 729 23.54 -5.76 -24.86
N LYS A 730 23.97 -6.53 -23.85
CA LYS A 730 23.55 -7.93 -23.64
C LYS A 730 22.21 -8.06 -22.88
N HIS A 731 21.88 -7.11 -22.00
CA HIS A 731 20.79 -7.27 -21.03
C HIS A 731 19.64 -6.25 -21.15
N GLN A 732 19.69 -5.25 -22.02
CA GLN A 732 18.52 -4.39 -22.25
C GLN A 732 17.61 -4.98 -23.34
N PHE A 733 16.33 -5.27 -23.03
CA PHE A 733 15.36 -5.75 -24.02
C PHE A 733 14.73 -4.59 -24.79
N ASN A 734 14.23 -3.58 -24.06
CA ASN A 734 13.71 -2.33 -24.63
C ASN A 734 13.87 -1.17 -23.62
N GLN A 735 13.11 -0.08 -23.74
CA GLN A 735 13.21 1.05 -22.78
C GLN A 735 12.58 0.76 -21.40
N LEU A 736 11.80 -0.31 -21.27
CA LEU A 736 11.04 -0.68 -20.08
C LEU A 736 11.61 -1.93 -19.38
N LEU A 737 11.99 -2.94 -20.17
CA LEU A 737 12.33 -4.28 -19.68
C LEU A 737 13.81 -4.63 -19.91
N PHE A 738 14.35 -5.41 -18.97
CA PHE A 738 15.70 -5.98 -19.04
C PHE A 738 15.64 -7.51 -19.12
N ILE A 739 16.62 -8.09 -19.80
CA ILE A 739 16.86 -9.53 -19.89
C ILE A 739 17.65 -9.97 -18.66
N ASN A 740 17.18 -11.02 -18.00
CA ASN A 740 17.87 -11.69 -16.92
C ASN A 740 18.08 -13.17 -17.26
N GLU A 741 19.30 -13.65 -17.10
CA GLU A 741 19.66 -15.05 -17.25
C GLU A 741 19.46 -15.78 -15.91
N ILE A 742 19.22 -17.08 -15.94
CA ILE A 742 18.85 -17.86 -14.74
C ILE A 742 20.09 -18.53 -14.16
N SER A 743 20.39 -18.25 -12.90
CA SER A 743 21.55 -18.83 -12.19
C SER A 743 21.20 -20.21 -11.63
N GLU A 744 19.99 -20.35 -11.07
CA GLU A 744 19.55 -21.55 -10.37
C GLU A 744 18.02 -21.69 -10.44
N ILE A 745 17.55 -22.94 -10.50
CA ILE A 745 16.16 -23.34 -10.33
C ILE A 745 16.19 -24.45 -9.29
N LYS A 746 15.41 -24.32 -8.22
CA LYS A 746 15.30 -25.31 -7.14
C LYS A 746 13.85 -25.61 -6.86
N GLU A 747 13.51 -26.89 -6.75
CA GLU A 747 12.30 -27.32 -6.07
C GLU A 747 12.46 -27.06 -4.57
N ILE A 748 11.45 -26.45 -3.94
CA ILE A 748 11.42 -26.11 -2.52
C ILE A 748 10.11 -26.61 -1.87
N ASN A 749 10.21 -27.07 -0.63
CA ASN A 749 9.09 -27.62 0.11
C ASN A 749 8.32 -26.49 0.83
N GLU A 750 7.52 -25.74 0.08
CA GLU A 750 6.78 -24.57 0.55
C GLU A 750 5.28 -24.75 0.32
N ASP A 751 4.50 -24.90 1.41
CA ASP A 751 3.10 -25.31 1.29
C ASP A 751 2.06 -24.17 1.35
N ILE A 752 2.17 -23.12 2.18
CA ILE A 752 1.14 -22.06 2.24
C ILE A 752 1.49 -20.87 1.33
N VAL A 753 0.54 -20.46 0.48
CA VAL A 753 0.73 -19.63 -0.73
C VAL A 753 -0.63 -18.99 -1.20
N MET A 754 -0.71 -18.29 -2.35
CA MET A 754 -1.87 -17.39 -2.73
C MET A 754 -2.23 -17.39 -4.25
N ASP A 755 -2.82 -16.34 -4.84
CA ASP A 755 -2.67 -15.81 -6.24
C ASP A 755 -3.52 -14.51 -6.43
N ILE A 756 -3.33 -13.76 -7.54
CA ILE A 756 -4.19 -12.62 -7.94
C ILE A 756 -4.60 -12.61 -9.43
N THR A 757 -5.82 -12.15 -9.71
CA THR A 757 -6.39 -12.06 -11.07
C THR A 757 -6.63 -10.61 -11.50
N CYS A 758 -5.89 -10.14 -12.51
CA CYS A 758 -5.98 -8.78 -13.08
C CYS A 758 -7.02 -8.69 -14.22
N GLN A 759 -7.69 -7.54 -14.37
CA GLN A 759 -8.81 -7.32 -15.30
C GLN A 759 -8.43 -7.25 -16.79
N GLN A 760 -7.37 -6.51 -17.16
CA GLN A 760 -7.12 -6.13 -18.57
C GLN A 760 -5.98 -6.89 -19.24
N ASP A 761 -4.73 -6.72 -18.82
CA ASP A 761 -3.56 -7.34 -19.47
C ASP A 761 -3.20 -8.71 -18.83
N HIS A 762 -4.00 -9.20 -17.86
CA HIS A 762 -3.88 -10.48 -17.13
C HIS A 762 -2.48 -10.82 -16.59
N ASN A 763 -1.72 -9.79 -16.21
CA ASN A 763 -0.37 -9.92 -15.66
C ASN A 763 -0.09 -8.88 -14.57
N PHE A 764 0.89 -9.17 -13.72
CA PHE A 764 1.35 -8.33 -12.62
C PHE A 764 2.86 -8.48 -12.41
N ILE A 765 3.49 -7.55 -11.70
CA ILE A 765 4.94 -7.54 -11.48
C ILE A 765 5.29 -8.10 -10.09
N THR A 766 6.19 -9.08 -10.05
CA THR A 766 6.50 -9.93 -8.88
C THR A 766 8.00 -9.99 -8.62
N ASN A 767 8.50 -9.40 -7.52
CA ASN A 767 9.95 -9.21 -7.29
C ASN A 767 10.71 -8.64 -8.51
N GLY A 768 10.05 -7.78 -9.30
CA GLY A 768 10.57 -7.22 -10.55
C GLY A 768 10.51 -8.14 -11.78
N LEU A 769 10.08 -9.39 -11.66
CA LEU A 769 9.73 -10.26 -12.79
C LEU A 769 8.29 -9.97 -13.26
N VAL A 770 7.94 -10.33 -14.50
CA VAL A 770 6.57 -10.16 -15.01
C VAL A 770 5.86 -11.51 -15.00
N SER A 771 4.77 -11.58 -14.22
CA SER A 771 3.99 -12.78 -13.89
C SER A 771 2.59 -12.75 -14.50
N HIS A 772 2.08 -13.91 -14.91
CA HIS A 772 0.71 -14.09 -15.40
C HIS A 772 -0.23 -14.56 -14.27
N ASN A 773 -1.53 -14.23 -14.33
CA ASN A 773 -2.55 -14.76 -13.40
C ASN A 773 -2.54 -16.31 -13.34
N CYS A 774 -2.78 -16.91 -12.17
CA CYS A 774 -2.73 -18.36 -11.91
C CYS A 774 -4.06 -18.88 -11.31
N ASN A 775 -5.05 -19.03 -12.18
CA ASN A 775 -6.46 -19.25 -11.84
C ASN A 775 -6.79 -20.54 -11.01
N TYR A 776 -8.00 -20.56 -10.42
CA TYR A 776 -8.57 -21.69 -9.65
C TYR A 776 -9.18 -22.77 -10.58
N SER A 777 -10.43 -23.22 -10.36
CA SER A 777 -11.18 -24.05 -11.31
C SER A 777 -11.24 -23.41 -12.70
N SER A 778 -11.08 -22.09 -12.76
CA SER A 778 -10.88 -21.27 -13.96
C SER A 778 -9.57 -21.51 -14.74
N LYS A 779 -8.59 -22.27 -14.24
CA LYS A 779 -7.39 -22.69 -15.02
C LYS A 779 -7.73 -23.85 -15.95
N ILE A 780 -8.66 -24.70 -15.51
CA ILE A 780 -9.31 -25.68 -16.36
C ILE A 780 -10.11 -24.91 -17.40
N LEU A 781 -9.78 -25.09 -18.69
CA LEU A 781 -10.48 -24.42 -19.80
C LEU A 781 -12.00 -24.56 -19.64
N GLU A 782 -12.77 -23.50 -19.88
CA GLU A 782 -14.25 -23.53 -19.77
C GLU A 782 -14.91 -24.69 -20.56
N PRO A 783 -14.45 -25.07 -21.77
CA PRO A 783 -14.88 -26.31 -22.43
C PRO A 783 -14.70 -27.61 -21.62
N ILE A 784 -13.72 -27.69 -20.72
CA ILE A 784 -13.54 -28.84 -19.81
C ILE A 784 -14.45 -28.69 -18.59
N GLN A 785 -14.47 -27.50 -17.94
CA GLN A 785 -15.35 -27.24 -16.79
C GLN A 785 -16.83 -27.52 -17.13
N SER A 786 -17.30 -27.05 -18.28
CA SER A 786 -18.68 -27.26 -18.80
C SER A 786 -19.02 -28.72 -19.14
N ARG A 787 -18.05 -29.64 -19.10
CA ARG A 787 -18.24 -31.09 -19.26
C ARG A 787 -18.15 -31.85 -17.93
N CYS A 788 -17.84 -31.16 -16.82
CA CYS A 788 -17.70 -31.75 -15.49
C CYS A 788 -18.78 -31.28 -14.52
N ALA A 789 -19.28 -32.19 -13.67
CA ALA A 789 -20.01 -31.83 -12.46
C ALA A 789 -19.01 -31.40 -11.37
N VAL A 790 -19.19 -30.20 -10.81
CA VAL A 790 -18.22 -29.57 -9.91
C VAL A 790 -18.58 -29.82 -8.44
N PHE A 791 -17.62 -30.31 -7.65
CA PHE A 791 -17.75 -30.59 -6.23
C PHE A 791 -16.68 -29.84 -5.42
N LYS A 792 -17.11 -29.14 -4.37
CA LYS A 792 -16.29 -28.28 -3.52
C LYS A 792 -16.21 -28.85 -2.10
N PHE A 793 -15.10 -29.52 -1.80
CA PHE A 793 -14.79 -30.10 -0.50
C PHE A 793 -14.37 -28.99 0.48
N ARG A 794 -14.72 -29.18 1.76
CA ARG A 794 -14.36 -28.27 2.87
C ARG A 794 -13.46 -28.99 3.88
N PRO A 795 -12.70 -28.27 4.74
CA PRO A 795 -12.13 -28.84 5.97
C PRO A 795 -13.18 -29.64 6.74
N LEU A 796 -12.75 -30.72 7.40
CA LEU A 796 -13.65 -31.61 8.12
C LEU A 796 -13.98 -31.06 9.51
N GLU A 797 -15.28 -30.95 9.82
CA GLU A 797 -15.78 -30.52 11.14
C GLU A 797 -15.34 -31.49 12.26
N LYS A 798 -15.34 -31.00 13.51
CA LYS A 798 -14.76 -31.69 14.66
C LYS A 798 -15.29 -33.11 14.88
N GLU A 799 -16.60 -33.30 14.70
CA GLU A 799 -17.30 -34.57 14.89
C GLU A 799 -16.78 -35.64 13.91
N ASN A 800 -16.56 -35.24 12.66
CA ASN A 800 -16.07 -36.10 11.58
C ASN A 800 -14.61 -36.53 11.82
N ILE A 801 -13.78 -35.62 12.32
CA ILE A 801 -12.41 -35.94 12.73
C ILE A 801 -12.41 -36.87 13.94
N ILE A 802 -13.31 -36.70 14.91
CA ILE A 802 -13.46 -37.59 16.07
C ILE A 802 -13.81 -39.03 15.64
N GLU A 803 -14.67 -39.23 14.62
CA GLU A 803 -14.93 -40.56 14.06
C GLU A 803 -13.68 -41.22 13.46
N VAL A 804 -12.85 -40.46 12.75
CA VAL A 804 -11.56 -40.96 12.22
C VAL A 804 -10.60 -41.33 13.36
N ILE A 805 -10.48 -40.48 14.39
CA ILE A 805 -9.65 -40.76 15.57
C ILE A 805 -10.09 -42.06 16.25
N ASN A 806 -11.39 -42.24 16.50
CA ASN A 806 -11.93 -43.47 17.11
C ASN A 806 -11.66 -44.72 16.24
N THR A 807 -11.71 -44.57 14.90
CA THR A 807 -11.46 -45.66 13.94
C THR A 807 -9.98 -46.07 13.90
N VAL A 808 -9.06 -45.10 13.91
CA VAL A 808 -7.61 -45.38 13.98
C VAL A 808 -7.26 -45.96 15.35
N ALA A 809 -7.76 -45.37 16.44
CA ALA A 809 -7.49 -45.78 17.81
C ALA A 809 -7.87 -47.24 18.08
N SER A 810 -9.11 -47.63 17.75
CA SER A 810 -9.59 -49.00 17.93
C SER A 810 -8.79 -50.03 17.11
N ARG A 811 -8.37 -49.68 15.89
CA ARG A 811 -7.58 -50.57 15.01
C ARG A 811 -6.09 -50.63 15.36
N GLU A 812 -5.55 -49.66 16.08
CA GLU A 812 -4.15 -49.63 16.56
C GLU A 812 -4.00 -49.99 18.04
N ASN A 813 -5.10 -50.33 18.72
CA ASN A 813 -5.18 -50.53 20.17
C ASN A 813 -4.62 -49.32 20.95
N LEU A 814 -5.02 -48.11 20.55
CA LEU A 814 -4.71 -46.88 21.26
C LEU A 814 -5.77 -46.57 22.32
N ILE A 815 -5.33 -46.21 23.51
CA ILE A 815 -6.19 -45.65 24.56
C ILE A 815 -6.19 -44.12 24.37
N ILE A 816 -7.34 -43.54 24.05
CA ILE A 816 -7.51 -42.11 23.75
C ILE A 816 -8.78 -41.58 24.41
N ASP A 817 -8.66 -40.56 25.27
CA ASP A 817 -9.79 -39.87 25.90
C ASP A 817 -10.32 -38.69 25.05
N ASP A 818 -11.48 -38.14 25.40
CA ASP A 818 -12.11 -37.07 24.59
C ASP A 818 -11.37 -35.72 24.66
N GLN A 819 -10.52 -35.52 25.68
CA GLN A 819 -9.59 -34.37 25.73
C GLN A 819 -8.48 -34.53 24.67
N THR A 820 -7.91 -35.74 24.56
CA THR A 820 -6.90 -36.07 23.54
C THR A 820 -7.49 -36.00 22.13
N LYS A 821 -8.74 -36.43 21.94
CA LYS A 821 -9.46 -36.27 20.66
C LYS A 821 -9.66 -34.81 20.28
N SER A 822 -9.91 -33.94 21.26
CA SER A 822 -10.00 -32.49 21.04
C SER A 822 -8.64 -31.89 20.66
N ALA A 823 -7.56 -32.24 21.36
CA ALA A 823 -6.20 -31.83 21.02
C ALA A 823 -5.80 -32.26 19.60
N LEU A 824 -6.11 -33.50 19.21
CA LEU A 824 -5.89 -34.02 17.86
C LEU A 824 -6.65 -33.21 16.80
N TYR A 825 -7.89 -32.81 17.05
CA TYR A 825 -8.63 -31.91 16.16
C TYR A 825 -7.98 -30.53 16.05
N GLU A 826 -7.63 -29.91 17.17
CA GLU A 826 -7.02 -28.57 17.23
C GLU A 826 -5.64 -28.53 16.53
N VAL A 827 -4.88 -29.62 16.60
CA VAL A 827 -3.59 -29.79 15.89
C VAL A 827 -3.75 -30.05 14.39
N SER A 828 -4.82 -30.72 13.95
CA SER A 828 -5.05 -31.15 12.56
C SER A 828 -5.91 -30.20 11.73
N ASN A 829 -6.77 -29.40 12.36
CA ASN A 829 -7.63 -28.40 11.75
C ASN A 829 -8.43 -28.92 10.53
N GLY A 830 -9.00 -30.12 10.65
CA GLY A 830 -9.83 -30.74 9.61
C GLY A 830 -9.09 -31.49 8.50
N ASP A 831 -7.77 -31.69 8.61
CA ASP A 831 -6.95 -32.50 7.70
C ASP A 831 -6.68 -33.91 8.26
N CYS A 832 -7.29 -34.95 7.67
CA CYS A 832 -7.07 -36.35 8.07
C CYS A 832 -5.64 -36.86 7.83
N ARG A 833 -4.93 -36.38 6.79
CA ARG A 833 -3.56 -36.79 6.51
C ARG A 833 -2.62 -36.27 7.61
N ARG A 834 -2.82 -35.02 8.04
CA ARG A 834 -2.09 -34.40 9.17
C ARG A 834 -2.45 -35.10 10.49
N LEU A 835 -3.73 -35.36 10.72
CA LEU A 835 -4.24 -36.10 11.88
C LEU A 835 -3.56 -37.47 12.03
N GLU A 836 -3.64 -38.31 10.98
CA GLU A 836 -3.12 -39.68 11.02
C GLU A 836 -1.61 -39.72 11.17
N ASN A 837 -0.87 -38.79 10.55
CA ASN A 837 0.57 -38.65 10.74
C ASN A 837 0.92 -38.31 12.20
N VAL A 838 0.21 -37.38 12.84
CA VAL A 838 0.42 -37.05 14.26
C VAL A 838 0.09 -38.24 15.16
N MET A 839 -1.06 -38.90 14.95
CA MET A 839 -1.42 -40.10 15.71
C MET A 839 -0.40 -41.23 15.53
N GLN A 840 0.11 -41.44 14.32
CA GLN A 840 1.14 -42.44 14.02
C GLN A 840 2.42 -42.13 14.80
N SER A 841 2.92 -40.89 14.72
CA SER A 841 4.12 -40.45 15.46
C SER A 841 3.98 -40.62 16.98
N CYS A 842 2.84 -40.24 17.55
CA CYS A 842 2.58 -40.43 18.98
C CYS A 842 2.55 -41.93 19.37
N SER A 843 1.95 -42.78 18.53
CA SER A 843 1.76 -44.21 18.81
C SER A 843 3.05 -45.04 18.85
N VAL A 844 4.12 -44.54 18.23
CA VAL A 844 5.47 -45.12 18.29
C VAL A 844 6.10 -44.93 19.68
N ILE A 845 5.67 -43.91 20.42
CA ILE A 845 6.17 -43.56 21.75
C ILE A 845 5.32 -44.21 22.86
N ASN A 846 3.99 -44.14 22.74
CA ASN A 846 3.07 -44.75 23.70
C ASN A 846 1.78 -45.19 23.02
N LYS A 847 1.19 -46.32 23.46
CA LYS A 847 -0.14 -46.76 23.03
C LYS A 847 -1.27 -46.06 23.80
N THR A 848 -1.01 -45.48 24.98
CA THR A 848 -1.92 -44.50 25.59
C THR A 848 -1.55 -43.13 25.05
N LEU A 849 -2.44 -42.52 24.24
CA LEU A 849 -2.28 -41.14 23.81
C LEU A 849 -2.99 -40.23 24.81
N THR A 850 -2.25 -39.24 25.31
CA THR A 850 -2.76 -38.19 26.22
C THR A 850 -2.59 -36.83 25.55
N PRO A 851 -3.27 -35.76 26.00
CA PRO A 851 -3.14 -34.45 25.36
C PRO A 851 -1.70 -33.94 25.36
N GLU A 852 -0.93 -34.23 26.43
CA GLU A 852 0.50 -33.88 26.55
C GLU A 852 1.32 -34.47 25.41
N LEU A 853 1.09 -35.74 25.06
CA LEU A 853 1.83 -36.43 24.01
C LEU A 853 1.47 -35.89 22.62
N ILE A 854 0.19 -35.58 22.39
CA ILE A 854 -0.27 -34.95 21.13
C ILE A 854 0.34 -33.56 20.97
N TYR A 855 0.25 -32.73 22.01
CA TYR A 855 0.72 -31.35 21.98
C TYR A 855 2.25 -31.28 21.85
N SER A 856 3.02 -32.11 22.58
CA SER A 856 4.48 -32.18 22.42
C SER A 856 4.92 -32.70 21.04
N MET A 857 4.29 -33.75 20.50
CA MET A 857 4.57 -34.24 19.14
C MET A 857 4.14 -33.26 18.04
N ALA A 858 3.24 -32.32 18.33
CA ALA A 858 2.81 -31.27 17.43
C ALA A 858 3.58 -29.94 17.60
N SER A 859 4.44 -29.83 18.61
CA SER A 859 5.06 -28.58 19.08
C SER A 859 4.02 -27.47 19.39
N VAL A 860 3.04 -27.83 20.22
CA VAL A 860 1.97 -26.96 20.75
C VAL A 860 1.88 -27.18 22.28
N ALA A 861 1.23 -26.30 23.05
CA ALA A 861 0.94 -26.45 24.48
C ALA A 861 -0.57 -26.57 24.71
N LYS A 862 -1.01 -26.87 25.95
CA LYS A 862 -2.45 -26.86 26.27
C LYS A 862 -2.99 -25.42 26.35
N PRO A 863 -4.13 -25.12 25.73
CA PRO A 863 -4.88 -23.88 25.93
C PRO A 863 -5.05 -23.50 27.40
N LYS A 864 -5.40 -24.46 28.27
CA LYS A 864 -5.58 -24.24 29.72
C LYS A 864 -4.30 -23.83 30.45
N GLU A 865 -3.14 -24.35 30.06
CA GLU A 865 -1.86 -24.04 30.72
C GLU A 865 -1.40 -22.62 30.35
N VAL A 866 -1.59 -22.23 29.09
CA VAL A 866 -1.41 -20.83 28.64
C VAL A 866 -2.42 -19.90 29.34
N ASN A 867 -3.69 -20.27 29.43
CA ASN A 867 -4.72 -19.48 30.10
C ASN A 867 -4.45 -19.29 31.61
N ASP A 868 -3.93 -20.31 32.29
CA ASP A 868 -3.50 -20.25 33.70
C ASP A 868 -2.28 -19.35 33.90
N ILE A 869 -1.27 -19.39 33.00
CA ILE A 869 -0.15 -18.43 33.00
C ILE A 869 -0.67 -16.99 32.92
N LEU A 870 -1.55 -16.72 31.94
CA LEU A 870 -2.13 -15.39 31.73
C LEU A 870 -2.98 -14.94 32.92
N THR A 871 -3.83 -15.81 33.46
CA THR A 871 -4.68 -15.53 34.63
C THR A 871 -3.84 -15.32 35.91
N THR A 872 -2.74 -16.06 36.06
CA THR A 872 -1.78 -15.87 37.17
C THR A 872 -1.07 -14.52 37.07
N ALA A 873 -0.75 -14.06 35.85
CA ALA A 873 -0.20 -12.72 35.62
C ALA A 873 -1.24 -11.62 35.90
N VAL A 874 -2.47 -11.75 35.39
CA VAL A 874 -3.59 -10.82 35.68
C VAL A 874 -3.85 -10.70 37.18
N ASN A 875 -3.77 -11.81 37.92
CA ASN A 875 -3.87 -11.83 39.40
C ASN A 875 -2.57 -11.35 40.11
N GLN A 876 -1.80 -10.47 39.44
CA GLN A 876 -0.63 -9.76 39.95
C GLN A 876 0.52 -10.63 40.49
N ASN A 877 0.58 -11.90 40.09
CA ASN A 877 1.56 -12.88 40.58
C ASN A 877 2.61 -13.22 39.51
N PHE A 878 3.30 -12.20 38.98
CA PHE A 878 4.29 -12.33 37.92
C PHE A 878 5.36 -13.41 38.19
N LEU A 879 5.87 -13.54 39.42
CA LEU A 879 6.89 -14.56 39.72
C LEU A 879 6.37 -15.99 39.54
N SER A 880 5.10 -16.25 39.86
CA SER A 880 4.46 -17.54 39.60
C SER A 880 4.16 -17.73 38.11
N ALA A 881 3.61 -16.71 37.44
CA ALA A 881 3.30 -16.76 36.01
C ALA A 881 4.56 -16.98 35.15
N ARG A 882 5.65 -16.26 35.44
CA ARG A 882 6.97 -16.43 34.84
C ARG A 882 7.47 -17.85 34.98
N LYS A 883 7.41 -18.43 36.18
CA LYS A 883 7.86 -19.81 36.38
C LYS A 883 7.02 -20.79 35.56
N LYS A 884 5.69 -20.69 35.62
CA LYS A 884 4.76 -21.54 34.84
C LYS A 884 5.06 -21.47 33.33
N LEU A 885 5.36 -20.27 32.80
CA LEU A 885 5.74 -20.04 31.40
C LEU A 885 7.04 -20.75 31.02
N LEU A 886 8.10 -20.60 31.83
CA LEU A 886 9.40 -21.23 31.58
C LEU A 886 9.29 -22.76 31.65
N ASP A 887 8.61 -23.27 32.68
CA ASP A 887 8.33 -24.70 32.83
C ASP A 887 7.51 -25.22 31.63
N LEU A 888 6.54 -24.45 31.12
CA LEU A 888 5.73 -24.82 29.94
C LEU A 888 6.56 -24.91 28.65
N MET A 889 7.41 -23.92 28.37
CA MET A 889 8.27 -23.92 27.18
C MET A 889 9.22 -25.12 27.17
N LEU A 890 9.85 -25.40 28.31
CA LEU A 890 10.80 -26.51 28.47
C LEU A 890 10.12 -27.88 28.35
N ASN A 891 8.94 -28.07 28.95
CA ASN A 891 8.24 -29.36 28.96
C ASN A 891 7.69 -29.78 27.58
N TYR A 892 7.31 -28.83 26.73
CA TYR A 892 6.75 -29.11 25.40
C TYR A 892 7.72 -28.81 24.24
N GLY A 893 8.94 -28.31 24.52
CA GLY A 893 9.95 -27.98 23.51
C GLY A 893 9.55 -26.81 22.61
N LEU A 894 8.83 -25.83 23.16
CA LEU A 894 8.21 -24.74 22.40
C LEU A 894 9.12 -23.54 22.26
N SER A 895 9.22 -22.99 21.05
CA SER A 895 9.81 -21.67 20.87
C SER A 895 8.89 -20.58 21.42
N GLY A 896 9.44 -19.40 21.69
CA GLY A 896 8.62 -18.26 22.09
C GLY A 896 7.55 -17.87 21.05
N LEU A 897 7.78 -18.17 19.77
CA LEU A 897 6.82 -17.97 18.69
C LEU A 897 5.65 -18.97 18.71
N ASP A 898 5.84 -20.17 19.25
CA ASP A 898 4.77 -21.15 19.39
C ASP A 898 3.89 -20.81 20.60
N ILE A 899 4.49 -20.31 21.68
CA ILE A 899 3.77 -19.81 22.86
C ILE A 899 3.00 -18.52 22.58
N ILE A 900 3.60 -17.52 21.92
CA ILE A 900 2.91 -16.22 21.71
C ILE A 900 1.66 -16.37 20.82
N LYS A 901 1.67 -17.27 19.84
CA LYS A 901 0.49 -17.59 19.00
C LYS A 901 -0.61 -18.34 19.75
N GLN A 902 -0.27 -19.02 20.85
CA GLN A 902 -1.26 -19.63 21.74
C GLN A 902 -1.81 -18.60 22.73
N ILE A 903 -0.96 -17.70 23.24
CA ILE A 903 -1.38 -16.52 24.01
C ILE A 903 -2.37 -15.68 23.19
N GLN A 904 -2.10 -15.44 21.90
CA GLN A 904 -2.99 -14.73 20.98
C GLN A 904 -4.42 -15.31 20.92
N LYS A 905 -4.54 -16.64 20.98
CA LYS A 905 -5.83 -17.35 21.03
C LYS A 905 -6.49 -17.24 22.41
N GLU A 906 -5.71 -17.44 23.48
CA GLU A 906 -6.22 -17.50 24.85
C GLU A 906 -6.57 -16.15 25.49
N ILE A 907 -6.02 -15.04 25.00
CA ILE A 907 -6.41 -13.68 25.45
C ILE A 907 -7.93 -13.47 25.39
N TRP A 908 -8.61 -14.04 24.39
CA TRP A 908 -10.06 -13.90 24.22
C TRP A 908 -10.87 -14.66 25.29
N ASN A 909 -10.29 -15.72 25.86
CA ASN A 909 -10.89 -16.57 26.89
C ASN A 909 -10.72 -16.02 28.32
N LEU A 910 -9.91 -14.97 28.52
CA LEU A 910 -9.68 -14.36 29.84
C LEU A 910 -10.94 -13.66 30.39
N GLN A 911 -11.13 -13.73 31.70
CA GLN A 911 -12.25 -13.10 32.42
C GLN A 911 -11.96 -11.63 32.77
N ILE A 912 -11.60 -10.86 31.74
CA ILE A 912 -11.32 -9.42 31.81
C ILE A 912 -12.16 -8.67 30.76
N THR A 913 -12.27 -7.35 30.87
CA THR A 913 -13.06 -6.55 29.90
C THR A 913 -12.44 -6.59 28.51
N ASP A 914 -13.26 -6.52 27.45
CA ASP A 914 -12.77 -6.63 26.07
C ASP A 914 -11.77 -5.53 25.70
N ARG A 915 -11.85 -4.35 26.34
CA ARG A 915 -10.84 -3.30 26.21
C ARG A 915 -9.47 -3.75 26.74
N LYS A 916 -9.43 -4.41 27.90
CA LYS A 916 -8.20 -5.03 28.45
C LYS A 916 -7.72 -6.19 27.56
N LYS A 917 -8.62 -6.99 26.98
CA LYS A 917 -8.26 -8.03 25.98
C LYS A 917 -7.59 -7.44 24.73
N VAL A 918 -8.15 -6.37 24.17
CA VAL A 918 -7.56 -5.67 23.01
C VAL A 918 -6.17 -5.10 23.34
N GLN A 919 -5.96 -4.58 24.56
CA GLN A 919 -4.63 -4.14 25.00
C GLN A 919 -3.63 -5.30 25.13
N LEU A 920 -4.07 -6.46 25.63
CA LEU A 920 -3.23 -7.67 25.63
C LEU A 920 -2.95 -8.19 24.21
N ALA A 921 -3.92 -8.11 23.29
CA ALA A 921 -3.74 -8.54 21.90
C ALA A 921 -2.76 -7.64 21.14
N ASP A 922 -2.83 -6.32 21.33
CA ASP A 922 -1.87 -5.34 20.83
C ASP A 922 -0.46 -5.63 21.38
N LYS A 923 -0.34 -5.83 22.69
CA LYS A 923 0.92 -6.23 23.33
C LYS A 923 1.43 -7.59 22.84
N CYS A 924 0.54 -8.53 22.55
CA CYS A 924 0.87 -9.85 22.04
C CYS A 924 1.47 -9.76 20.63
N GLY A 925 0.91 -8.91 19.78
CA GLY A 925 1.47 -8.60 18.46
C GLY A 925 2.82 -7.89 18.53
N GLU A 926 3.00 -6.94 19.46
CA GLU A 926 4.30 -6.31 19.70
C GLU A 926 5.37 -7.34 20.12
N ILE A 927 5.02 -8.25 21.02
CA ILE A 927 5.93 -9.28 21.52
C ILE A 927 6.21 -10.35 20.46
N GLU A 928 5.21 -10.79 19.68
CA GLU A 928 5.43 -11.67 18.52
C GLU A 928 6.35 -11.01 17.48
N PHE A 929 6.15 -9.73 17.17
CA PHE A 929 7.02 -8.98 16.26
C PHE A 929 8.49 -8.97 16.75
N ARG A 930 8.73 -8.66 18.02
CA ARG A 930 10.08 -8.67 18.61
C ARG A 930 10.72 -10.06 18.60
N LEU A 931 9.93 -11.12 18.83
CA LEU A 931 10.37 -12.52 18.72
C LEU A 931 10.76 -12.87 17.27
N VAL A 932 9.99 -12.41 16.27
CA VAL A 932 10.32 -12.58 14.84
C VAL A 932 11.59 -11.82 14.45
N GLU A 933 11.88 -10.66 15.06
CA GLU A 933 13.17 -9.96 14.90
C GLU A 933 14.35 -10.63 15.64
N GLY A 934 14.14 -11.77 16.31
CA GLY A 934 15.19 -12.53 16.99
C GLY A 934 15.59 -11.99 18.36
N SER A 935 14.69 -11.26 19.03
CA SER A 935 14.87 -10.90 20.45
C SER A 935 14.87 -12.14 21.33
N ASP A 936 15.59 -12.09 22.45
CA ASP A 936 15.60 -13.17 23.46
C ASP A 936 14.17 -13.54 23.90
N GLU A 937 13.82 -14.82 23.72
CA GLU A 937 12.44 -15.28 23.84
C GLU A 937 11.91 -15.20 25.27
N TYR A 938 12.77 -15.44 26.25
CA TYR A 938 12.43 -15.37 27.67
C TYR A 938 12.23 -13.93 28.11
N VAL A 939 13.11 -13.01 27.72
CA VAL A 939 12.98 -11.58 28.02
C VAL A 939 11.70 -10.99 27.42
N GLN A 940 11.32 -11.35 26.19
CA GLN A 940 10.10 -10.80 25.58
C GLN A 940 8.82 -11.40 26.18
N LEU A 941 8.76 -12.70 26.44
CA LEU A 941 7.59 -13.30 27.09
C LEU A 941 7.46 -12.90 28.57
N GLU A 942 8.56 -12.68 29.28
CA GLU A 942 8.55 -12.05 30.61
C GLU A 942 8.05 -10.60 30.54
N SER A 943 8.45 -9.83 29.53
CA SER A 943 7.91 -8.48 29.29
C SER A 943 6.40 -8.50 29.01
N PHE A 944 5.91 -9.54 28.32
CA PHE A 944 4.48 -9.75 28.12
C PHE A 944 3.74 -10.03 29.45
N LEU A 945 4.25 -10.93 30.29
CA LEU A 945 3.62 -11.24 31.57
C LEU A 945 3.65 -10.07 32.56
N ALA A 946 4.74 -9.30 32.59
CA ALA A 946 4.82 -8.08 33.41
C ALA A 946 3.79 -7.03 32.95
N HIS A 947 3.57 -6.88 31.65
CA HIS A 947 2.51 -6.01 31.13
C HIS A 947 1.10 -6.57 31.41
N THR A 948 0.95 -7.89 31.40
CA THR A 948 -0.31 -8.57 31.74
C THR A 948 -0.70 -8.35 33.21
N GLN A 949 0.28 -8.28 34.13
CA GLN A 949 0.05 -7.87 35.51
C GLN A 949 -0.42 -6.40 35.63
N LEU A 950 0.18 -5.47 34.89
CA LEU A 950 -0.22 -4.06 34.90
C LEU A 950 -1.62 -3.83 34.30
N ILE A 951 -2.12 -4.77 33.49
CA ILE A 951 -3.51 -4.81 33.02
C ILE A 951 -4.45 -5.52 34.01
N GLY A 952 -3.91 -6.16 35.05
CA GLY A 952 -4.67 -6.74 36.17
C GLY A 952 -5.25 -5.71 37.14
N GLU A 953 -4.56 -4.59 37.34
CA GLU A 953 -5.02 -3.40 38.09
C GLU A 953 -6.27 -2.74 37.47
#